data_AF-A0A8S9FV87-F1
#
_entry.id   AF-A0A8S9FV87-F1
#
_cell.length_a   1.000
_cell.length_b   1.000
_cell.length_c   1.000
_cell.angle_alpha   90.00
_cell.angle_beta   90.00
_cell.angle_gamma   90.00
#
_symmetry.space_group_name_H-M   'P 1'
#
loop_
_entity.id
_entity.type
_entity.pdbx_description
1 polymer ?
#
loop_
_entity_poly.entity_id
_entity_poly.type
_entity_poly.pdbx_seq_one_letter_code
_entity_poly.pdbx_strand_id
1 'polypeptide(L)'
;VNIPVRVRVQDLIGRLTLQEKIRLLVNNAAAVPRLGIGGYEWWSEALHGVSDVGPGAKFGGAFPGATSFPQVITTAASFNQSLWEEIGRVVSDEARAMYNGGVAGLTYWSPNVNILRDPRWGRGQETPGEDPVVVGKYAASYVRGLQGNGPNRLKVAACCKHYTAYDLDNWNGVDRFHFNAKNLERSLDLDCGPFLAIFTEGAVKKGLLTENDINLALTNTVTVQMRLGMFDGNLGPYANLGPRDVCTPIHQHLALEAAHQGIVLLKNDGRSLPLSPTRHRTVAVIGPNSDVTETMIGNYAGKACAYTTPLQGISKYARTLHQAGCSGVACAGNQGFGAAEMAAREADATVLVMGLDQSIEAETRDRTGLLLPGHQQDLVTRVAQASKGPIVLVLMSGGPIDVSFAKNNPRIAAIIWAGYPGQAGGAAIADIIFGAVNPGGKLPMTWYPQDYVVKVPMTLMAMRASGDYPGRTYRFYKGPVVFPFGFGLSYTTFTHSLTQNPLAQLSVSPYKLNSAIFNSSSNSIKVSHANCEKFPKMPIHVEVSNTGEFDGPHTVFVFAEAPRNGIKGLGVNKQLIAFENVHVTAGAKRTVQVDVDACKHLAVVDEYALTNTVTVQMRLGMFDGNLGPYANLGPRDVCTPIHQHLALEAAHQGIVLLKNDGRSLPLSPTRHRTVAVIGPNSDVTETMIGNYAGKACAYTTPLQGISKYARTLHQAGCSGVACAGNQGFGAAEMAAREADATVLVMGLDQSIEAETRDRTGLLLPGYQQDLVTRVAQASKGPIVLVLMSGGPIDVSFAKNNPRVAAIIWAGYPGQAGGAAIADIIFGAVNPGGKLPMTWYPQDYVVKVPMTLMAMRASGDYPGRTYRFYKGPVVFPFGFGLSYTTFTHSLAQNPLAQLSVSPYKLNSVIFNSSSNSIKVSHANCETFPKMPIHVEVSNTGEFEGTHTVFVFAEAPRNGIKGLGVNKQLIAFEKVHVTAGAKRTVQVDVDACKHLGVVDEYGKRRIPMGEHKLHIGDLKHTILVKPQL
;
A
#
# COMPACT_ATOMS: atom_id res chain seq x y z
N VAL A 1 -12.23 7.27 32.66
CA VAL A 1 -11.94 5.83 32.52
C VAL A 1 -10.46 5.67 32.22
N ASN A 2 -9.68 4.98 33.07
CA ASN A 2 -8.22 4.86 32.93
C ASN A 2 -7.77 3.60 32.16
N ILE A 3 -8.70 2.90 31.51
CA ILE A 3 -8.42 1.67 30.75
C ILE A 3 -8.10 2.03 29.28
N PRO A 4 -7.06 1.44 28.65
CA PRO A 4 -6.73 1.70 27.25
C PRO A 4 -7.89 1.39 26.29
N VAL A 5 -8.07 2.22 25.25
CA VAL A 5 -9.14 2.08 24.25
C VAL A 5 -9.20 0.68 23.65
N ARG A 6 -8.04 0.10 23.29
CA ARG A 6 -7.95 -1.25 22.73
C ARG A 6 -8.59 -2.31 23.63
N VAL A 7 -8.40 -2.22 24.95
CA VAL A 7 -8.96 -3.17 25.91
C VAL A 7 -10.47 -3.02 26.00
N ARG A 8 -10.98 -1.78 26.01
CA ARG A 8 -12.41 -1.49 26.00
C ARG A 8 -13.11 -2.00 24.74
N VAL A 9 -12.46 -1.84 23.58
CA VAL A 9 -12.96 -2.31 22.28
C VAL A 9 -13.05 -3.83 22.26
N GLN A 10 -11.99 -4.52 22.70
CA GLN A 10 -11.96 -5.98 22.76
C GLN A 10 -13.02 -6.57 23.70
N ASP A 11 -13.19 -5.98 24.90
CA ASP A 11 -14.24 -6.39 25.84
C ASP A 11 -15.64 -6.19 25.23
N LEU A 12 -15.91 -5.03 24.60
CA LEU A 12 -17.19 -4.78 23.98
C LEU A 12 -17.49 -5.76 22.83
N ILE A 13 -16.55 -5.96 21.91
CA ILE A 13 -16.73 -6.89 20.78
C ILE A 13 -16.91 -8.34 21.27
N GLY A 14 -16.18 -8.73 22.31
CA GLY A 14 -16.31 -10.05 22.94
C GLY A 14 -17.68 -10.28 23.59
N ARG A 15 -18.40 -9.21 23.96
CA ARG A 15 -19.76 -9.30 24.52
C ARG A 15 -20.85 -9.41 23.47
N LEU A 16 -20.60 -9.04 22.21
CA LEU A 16 -21.59 -9.04 21.12
C LEU A 16 -21.83 -10.44 20.56
N THR A 17 -23.08 -10.75 20.22
CA THR A 17 -23.43 -11.92 19.42
C THR A 17 -23.08 -11.67 17.95
N LEU A 18 -22.91 -12.73 17.16
CA LEU A 18 -22.66 -12.62 15.71
C LEU A 18 -23.73 -11.76 15.00
N GLN A 19 -25.01 -11.92 15.37
CA GLN A 19 -26.11 -11.15 14.79
C GLN A 19 -26.03 -9.65 15.11
N GLU A 20 -25.69 -9.31 16.34
CA GLU A 20 -25.46 -7.91 16.71
C GLU A 20 -24.23 -7.35 15.98
N LYS A 21 -23.14 -8.13 15.87
CA LYS A 21 -21.93 -7.72 15.13
C LYS A 21 -22.25 -7.37 13.67
N ILE A 22 -23.00 -8.23 12.98
CA ILE A 22 -23.39 -8.01 11.57
C ILE A 22 -24.20 -6.72 11.40
N ARG A 23 -25.13 -6.43 12.33
CA ARG A 23 -25.97 -5.22 12.29
C ARG A 23 -25.22 -3.93 12.60
N LEU A 24 -23.96 -4.01 13.04
CA LEU A 24 -23.09 -2.85 13.28
C LEU A 24 -22.13 -2.56 12.11
N LEU A 25 -22.15 -3.37 11.05
CA LEU A 25 -21.30 -3.20 9.85
C LEU A 25 -21.91 -2.28 8.79
N VAL A 26 -23.02 -1.62 9.08
CA VAL A 26 -23.74 -0.74 8.14
C VAL A 26 -23.81 0.68 8.70
N ASN A 27 -24.03 1.66 7.83
CA ASN A 27 -24.09 3.06 8.23
C ASN A 27 -25.19 3.34 9.26
N ASN A 28 -26.36 2.69 9.13
CA ASN A 28 -27.46 2.79 10.09
C ASN A 28 -27.35 1.70 11.17
N ALA A 29 -26.27 1.74 11.95
CA ALA A 29 -25.95 0.72 12.94
C ALA A 29 -27.06 0.58 13.99
N ALA A 30 -27.56 -0.65 14.17
CA ALA A 30 -28.67 -0.93 15.07
C ALA A 30 -28.30 -0.77 16.56
N ALA A 31 -29.28 -0.44 17.40
CA ALA A 31 -29.10 -0.45 18.84
C ALA A 31 -28.83 -1.87 19.37
N VAL A 32 -28.10 -1.97 20.49
CA VAL A 32 -27.90 -3.21 21.26
C VAL A 32 -28.44 -3.00 22.69
N PRO A 33 -29.77 -3.11 22.89
CA PRO A 33 -30.41 -2.72 24.15
C PRO A 33 -29.88 -3.45 25.39
N ARG A 34 -29.54 -4.74 25.27
CA ARG A 34 -29.03 -5.53 26.41
C ARG A 34 -27.69 -5.02 26.96
N LEU A 35 -26.94 -4.29 26.13
CA LEU A 35 -25.65 -3.68 26.51
C LEU A 35 -25.78 -2.16 26.73
N GLY A 36 -26.99 -1.59 26.63
CA GLY A 36 -27.22 -0.15 26.76
C GLY A 36 -26.63 0.69 25.63
N ILE A 37 -26.38 0.09 24.45
CA ILE A 37 -25.79 0.79 23.31
C ILE A 37 -26.92 1.28 22.40
N GLY A 38 -26.99 2.60 22.20
CA GLY A 38 -27.91 3.22 21.24
C GLY A 38 -27.56 2.88 19.79
N GLY A 39 -28.54 3.02 18.89
CA GLY A 39 -28.27 2.99 17.45
C GLY A 39 -27.41 4.19 17.06
N TYR A 40 -26.64 4.06 15.99
CA TYR A 40 -25.74 5.10 15.53
C TYR A 40 -25.77 5.22 14.01
N GLU A 41 -25.90 6.45 13.53
CA GLU A 41 -25.83 6.75 12.10
C GLU A 41 -24.43 7.26 11.74
N TRP A 42 -23.72 6.50 10.92
CA TRP A 42 -22.38 6.81 10.46
C TRP A 42 -22.37 7.85 9.34
N TRP A 43 -23.45 7.92 8.55
CA TRP A 43 -23.57 8.81 7.41
C TRP A 43 -24.04 10.20 7.82
N SER A 44 -23.09 11.05 8.19
CA SER A 44 -23.27 12.50 8.26
C SER A 44 -22.36 13.19 7.23
N GLU A 45 -22.75 14.37 6.75
CA GLU A 45 -21.98 15.14 5.77
C GLU A 45 -21.60 16.52 6.33
N ALA A 46 -20.37 16.94 6.04
CA ALA A 46 -19.83 18.21 6.50
C ALA A 46 -18.83 18.80 5.51
N LEU A 47 -19.20 18.83 4.22
CA LEU A 47 -18.28 19.18 3.13
C LEU A 47 -17.80 20.63 3.25
N HIS A 48 -18.70 21.55 3.56
CA HIS A 48 -18.43 22.99 3.74
C HIS A 48 -19.40 23.62 4.78
N GLY A 49 -19.74 22.85 5.81
CA GLY A 49 -20.83 23.15 6.76
C GLY A 49 -21.56 21.86 7.10
N VAL A 50 -22.20 21.77 8.28
CA VAL A 50 -23.01 20.58 8.62
C VAL A 50 -24.18 20.47 7.63
N SER A 51 -24.43 19.26 7.10
CA SER A 51 -25.44 19.02 6.07
C SER A 51 -26.40 17.88 6.46
N ASP A 52 -27.65 18.01 6.04
CA ASP A 52 -28.70 16.99 6.08
C ASP A 52 -28.79 16.18 4.77
N VAL A 53 -27.76 16.26 3.92
CA VAL A 53 -27.52 15.30 2.85
C VAL A 53 -27.03 14.01 3.49
N GLY A 54 -27.99 13.12 3.78
CA GLY A 54 -27.78 11.90 4.55
C GLY A 54 -28.57 11.90 5.86
N PRO A 55 -28.81 10.73 6.48
CA PRO A 55 -29.72 10.61 7.62
C PRO A 55 -29.12 11.05 8.97
N GLY A 56 -27.80 11.27 9.04
CA GLY A 56 -27.07 11.44 10.30
C GLY A 56 -27.22 12.81 10.96
N ALA A 57 -27.59 13.86 10.23
CA ALA A 57 -27.84 15.19 10.79
C ALA A 57 -29.22 15.73 10.39
N LYS A 58 -29.86 16.46 11.30
CA LYS A 58 -31.22 17.00 11.13
C LYS A 58 -31.29 18.43 11.63
N PHE A 59 -32.00 19.27 10.87
CA PHE A 59 -32.29 20.65 11.26
C PHE A 59 -33.72 20.80 11.79
N GLY A 60 -33.90 21.62 12.81
CA GLY A 60 -35.18 21.92 13.44
C GLY A 60 -35.02 22.27 14.93
N GLY A 61 -36.10 22.77 15.54
CA GLY A 61 -36.11 23.12 16.96
C GLY A 61 -34.97 24.08 17.34
N ALA A 62 -34.11 23.66 18.26
CA ALA A 62 -32.97 24.45 18.74
C ALA A 62 -31.84 24.62 17.71
N PHE A 63 -31.86 23.89 16.59
CA PHE A 63 -30.85 23.93 15.53
C PHE A 63 -31.51 24.17 14.16
N PRO A 64 -32.02 25.39 13.88
CA PRO A 64 -32.74 25.68 12.65
C PRO A 64 -31.86 25.69 11.39
N GLY A 65 -30.54 25.84 11.55
CA GLY A 65 -29.53 25.83 10.50
C GLY A 65 -28.12 25.73 11.08
N ALA A 66 -27.13 25.68 10.20
CA ALA A 66 -25.69 25.70 10.50
C ALA A 66 -24.96 26.62 9.53
N THR A 67 -23.73 27.02 9.87
CA THR A 67 -22.94 27.93 9.03
C THR A 67 -22.55 27.24 7.73
N SER A 68 -22.97 27.81 6.61
CA SER A 68 -22.66 27.34 5.25
C SER A 68 -21.54 28.19 4.65
N PHE A 69 -20.35 27.61 4.61
CA PHE A 69 -19.16 28.19 3.98
C PHE A 69 -19.27 28.14 2.45
N PRO A 70 -18.40 28.86 1.72
CA PRO A 70 -18.23 28.63 0.29
C PRO A 70 -17.94 27.15 0.00
N GLN A 71 -18.37 26.69 -1.17
CA GLN A 71 -18.04 25.35 -1.63
C GLN A 71 -16.52 25.16 -1.72
N VAL A 72 -16.04 23.92 -1.56
CA VAL A 72 -14.61 23.60 -1.39
C VAL A 72 -13.73 24.23 -2.47
N ILE A 73 -14.12 24.17 -3.75
CA ILE A 73 -13.35 24.76 -4.85
C ILE A 73 -13.14 26.28 -4.69
N THR A 74 -14.12 26.98 -4.13
CA THR A 74 -14.07 28.42 -3.86
C THR A 74 -13.13 28.71 -2.70
N THR A 75 -13.25 27.97 -1.60
CA THR A 75 -12.35 28.14 -0.45
C THR A 75 -10.91 27.76 -0.81
N ALA A 76 -10.70 26.76 -1.67
CA ALA A 76 -9.38 26.35 -2.14
C ALA A 76 -8.68 27.48 -2.93
N ALA A 77 -9.44 28.34 -3.60
CA ALA A 77 -8.91 29.50 -4.31
C ALA A 77 -8.24 30.56 -3.41
N SER A 78 -8.44 30.49 -2.08
CA SER A 78 -7.70 31.32 -1.12
C SER A 78 -6.23 30.91 -0.94
N PHE A 79 -5.90 29.64 -1.22
CA PHE A 79 -4.59 29.05 -0.91
C PHE A 79 -4.12 29.32 0.54
N ASN A 80 -5.06 29.34 1.49
CA ASN A 80 -4.81 29.66 2.89
C ASN A 80 -5.09 28.45 3.79
N GLN A 81 -4.03 27.72 4.14
CA GLN A 81 -4.11 26.52 4.99
C GLN A 81 -4.73 26.79 6.35
N SER A 82 -4.41 27.93 6.97
CA SER A 82 -4.95 28.32 8.28
C SER A 82 -6.46 28.57 8.20
N LEU A 83 -6.93 29.21 7.13
CA LEU A 83 -8.37 29.37 6.89
C LEU A 83 -9.07 28.01 6.74
N TRP A 84 -8.49 27.06 6.00
CA TRP A 84 -9.08 25.73 5.81
C TRP A 84 -9.19 24.94 7.12
N GLU A 85 -8.17 25.02 7.97
CA GLU A 85 -8.20 24.41 9.30
C GLU A 85 -9.25 25.07 10.20
N GLU A 86 -9.35 26.40 10.16
CA GLU A 86 -10.31 27.17 10.94
C GLU A 86 -11.76 26.88 10.52
N ILE A 87 -12.04 26.74 9.23
CA ILE A 87 -13.35 26.29 8.73
C ILE A 87 -13.67 24.90 9.29
N GLY A 88 -12.73 23.94 9.21
CA GLY A 88 -12.93 22.61 9.79
C GLY A 88 -13.16 22.66 11.31
N ARG A 89 -12.53 23.60 12.01
CA ARG A 89 -12.73 23.80 13.46
C ARG A 89 -14.15 24.30 13.76
N VAL A 90 -14.64 25.30 13.03
CA VAL A 90 -16.01 25.81 13.18
C VAL A 90 -17.04 24.73 12.84
N VAL A 91 -16.87 24.05 11.71
CA VAL A 91 -17.77 22.97 11.29
C VAL A 91 -17.85 21.88 12.35
N SER A 92 -16.72 21.50 12.97
CA SER A 92 -16.73 20.52 14.06
C SER A 92 -17.27 21.04 15.39
N ASP A 93 -17.19 22.34 15.67
CA ASP A 93 -17.86 22.95 16.84
C ASP A 93 -19.38 22.80 16.69
N GLU A 94 -19.90 23.18 15.53
CA GLU A 94 -21.35 23.11 15.25
C GLU A 94 -21.86 21.67 15.17
N ALA A 95 -21.14 20.78 14.47
CA ALA A 95 -21.41 19.35 14.42
C ALA A 95 -21.51 18.72 15.82
N ARG A 96 -20.57 19.07 16.70
CA ARG A 96 -20.52 18.54 18.06
C ARG A 96 -21.62 19.13 18.95
N ALA A 97 -21.95 20.41 18.79
CA ALA A 97 -23.09 21.04 19.43
C ALA A 97 -24.42 20.35 19.03
N MET A 98 -24.60 20.08 17.74
CA MET A 98 -25.77 19.37 17.21
C MET A 98 -25.84 17.91 17.71
N TYR A 99 -24.71 17.20 17.80
CA TYR A 99 -24.66 15.86 18.41
C TYR A 99 -25.08 15.88 19.87
N ASN A 100 -24.57 16.83 20.66
CA ASN A 100 -24.93 16.96 22.08
C ASN A 100 -26.44 17.30 22.24
N GLY A 101 -27.02 18.00 21.25
CA GLY A 101 -28.45 18.24 21.14
C GLY A 101 -29.28 17.06 20.60
N GLY A 102 -28.65 15.93 20.26
CA GLY A 102 -29.32 14.72 19.78
C GLY A 102 -29.79 14.76 18.33
N VAL A 103 -29.30 15.71 17.53
CA VAL A 103 -29.76 15.92 16.14
C VAL A 103 -28.68 15.70 15.08
N ALA A 104 -27.47 15.29 15.46
CA ALA A 104 -26.40 14.94 14.52
C ALA A 104 -25.59 13.73 14.98
N GLY A 105 -24.86 13.09 14.06
CA GLY A 105 -23.78 12.13 14.35
C GLY A 105 -22.42 12.81 14.57
N LEU A 106 -21.38 11.99 14.72
CA LEU A 106 -20.00 12.46 14.97
C LEU A 106 -18.99 12.00 13.90
N THR A 107 -19.47 11.34 12.86
CA THR A 107 -18.67 10.79 11.77
C THR A 107 -19.13 11.44 10.47
N TYR A 108 -18.21 12.13 9.81
CA TYR A 108 -18.53 12.96 8.66
C TYR A 108 -17.75 12.49 7.45
N TRP A 109 -18.46 12.26 6.34
CA TRP A 109 -17.88 11.82 5.06
C TRP A 109 -17.26 13.00 4.32
N SER A 110 -16.28 13.63 4.95
CA SER A 110 -15.59 14.81 4.45
C SER A 110 -14.15 14.83 4.94
N PRO A 111 -13.19 15.39 4.17
CA PRO A 111 -13.39 16.10 2.89
C PRO A 111 -13.36 15.20 1.64
N ASN A 112 -13.83 15.72 0.52
CA ASN A 112 -13.54 15.17 -0.81
C ASN A 112 -12.10 15.56 -1.22
N VAL A 113 -11.25 14.57 -1.48
CA VAL A 113 -9.82 14.67 -1.77
C VAL A 113 -9.45 14.16 -3.16
N ASN A 114 -10.46 14.01 -4.04
CA ASN A 114 -10.22 13.71 -5.44
C ASN A 114 -9.57 14.91 -6.15
N ILE A 115 -8.93 14.64 -7.28
CA ILE A 115 -8.33 15.67 -8.14
C ILE A 115 -9.36 16.06 -9.20
N LEU A 116 -9.58 17.36 -9.40
CA LEU A 116 -10.38 17.88 -10.53
C LEU A 116 -9.62 17.66 -11.85
N ARG A 117 -9.68 16.43 -12.36
CA ARG A 117 -8.90 15.98 -13.51
C ARG A 117 -9.53 16.33 -14.85
N ASP A 118 -10.86 16.24 -14.95
CA ASP A 118 -11.62 16.68 -16.12
C ASP A 118 -12.53 17.85 -15.73
N PRO A 119 -12.48 18.99 -16.45
CA PRO A 119 -13.26 20.16 -16.11
C PRO A 119 -14.78 19.94 -16.18
N ARG A 120 -15.26 18.89 -16.86
CA ARG A 120 -16.68 18.57 -16.97
C ARG A 120 -17.28 17.85 -15.76
N TRP A 121 -16.44 17.38 -14.83
CA TRP A 121 -16.90 16.55 -13.72
C TRP A 121 -17.91 17.29 -12.82
N GLY A 122 -19.10 16.71 -12.65
CA GLY A 122 -20.22 17.33 -11.92
C GLY A 122 -19.95 17.58 -10.42
N ARG A 123 -19.06 16.78 -9.83
CA ARG A 123 -18.62 16.93 -8.43
C ARG A 123 -17.28 17.62 -8.29
N GLY A 124 -16.73 18.16 -9.37
CA GLY A 124 -15.49 18.95 -9.33
C GLY A 124 -15.53 20.12 -8.35
N GLN A 125 -16.74 20.69 -8.16
CA GLN A 125 -17.03 21.73 -7.18
C GLN A 125 -16.66 21.33 -5.74
N GLU A 126 -16.77 20.05 -5.39
CA GLU A 126 -16.51 19.51 -4.05
C GLU A 126 -15.02 19.38 -3.73
N THR A 127 -14.16 19.56 -4.73
CA THR A 127 -12.72 19.30 -4.62
C THR A 127 -11.91 20.58 -4.44
N PRO A 128 -10.72 20.50 -3.83
CA PRO A 128 -9.81 21.64 -3.74
C PRO A 128 -9.00 21.88 -5.04
N GLY A 129 -9.49 21.45 -6.20
CA GLY A 129 -8.91 21.73 -7.51
C GLY A 129 -8.10 20.59 -8.12
N GLU A 130 -7.24 20.93 -9.09
CA GLU A 130 -6.58 19.96 -9.96
C GLU A 130 -5.16 19.54 -9.51
N ASP A 131 -4.66 20.12 -8.42
CA ASP A 131 -3.29 19.94 -7.97
C ASP A 131 -3.17 19.06 -6.71
N PRO A 132 -2.38 17.96 -6.75
CA PRO A 132 -2.22 17.07 -5.60
C PRO A 132 -1.62 17.70 -4.34
N VAL A 133 -0.76 18.73 -4.46
CA VAL A 133 -0.18 19.41 -3.29
C VAL A 133 -1.23 20.29 -2.61
N VAL A 134 -2.03 21.01 -3.38
CA VAL A 134 -3.19 21.77 -2.87
C VAL A 134 -4.17 20.83 -2.19
N VAL A 135 -4.55 19.73 -2.85
CA VAL A 135 -5.51 18.75 -2.34
C VAL A 135 -5.01 18.11 -1.05
N GLY A 136 -3.74 17.69 -1.01
CA GLY A 136 -3.14 17.11 0.20
C GLY A 136 -3.07 18.10 1.37
N LYS A 137 -2.72 19.36 1.11
CA LYS A 137 -2.68 20.42 2.14
C LYS A 137 -4.07 20.82 2.64
N TYR A 138 -5.06 20.91 1.75
CA TYR A 138 -6.46 21.15 2.10
C TYR A 138 -6.97 20.02 3.00
N ALA A 139 -6.82 18.77 2.55
CA ALA A 139 -7.26 17.60 3.30
C ALA A 139 -6.65 17.56 4.70
N ALA A 140 -5.34 17.73 4.82
CA ALA A 140 -4.66 17.71 6.11
C ALA A 140 -5.15 18.83 7.05
N SER A 141 -5.33 20.05 6.53
CA SER A 141 -5.77 21.21 7.33
C SER A 141 -7.22 21.04 7.78
N TYR A 142 -8.13 20.70 6.86
CA TYR A 142 -9.55 20.50 7.18
C TYR A 142 -9.76 19.32 8.15
N VAL A 143 -9.03 18.21 7.96
CA VAL A 143 -9.08 17.05 8.87
C VAL A 143 -8.56 17.39 10.27
N ARG A 144 -7.50 18.21 10.39
CA ARG A 144 -7.05 18.69 11.71
C ARG A 144 -8.12 19.54 12.38
N GLY A 145 -8.71 20.47 11.63
CA GLY A 145 -9.83 21.30 12.11
C GLY A 145 -11.00 20.45 12.62
N LEU A 146 -11.41 19.44 11.84
CA LEU A 146 -12.51 18.54 12.21
C LEU A 146 -12.19 17.67 13.42
N GLN A 147 -11.04 16.99 13.41
CA GLN A 147 -10.72 15.99 14.43
C GLN A 147 -10.20 16.58 15.74
N GLY A 148 -9.69 17.82 15.70
CA GLY A 148 -9.02 18.45 16.83
C GLY A 148 -7.62 17.87 17.11
N ASN A 149 -6.91 18.47 18.07
CA ASN A 149 -5.49 18.21 18.32
C ASN A 149 -5.21 17.16 19.43
N GLY A 150 -6.22 16.43 19.90
CA GLY A 150 -6.07 15.45 20.98
C GLY A 150 -5.55 14.09 20.48
N PRO A 151 -4.45 13.54 21.02
CA PRO A 151 -3.87 12.28 20.51
C PRO A 151 -4.83 11.08 20.65
N ASN A 152 -5.63 11.06 21.72
CA ASN A 152 -6.55 9.95 22.04
C ASN A 152 -8.03 10.35 22.04
N ARG A 153 -8.36 11.60 21.69
CA ARG A 153 -9.74 12.12 21.69
C ARG A 153 -10.03 12.89 20.41
N LEU A 154 -11.08 12.47 19.70
CA LEU A 154 -11.54 13.11 18.48
C LEU A 154 -12.70 14.06 18.79
N LYS A 155 -12.69 15.24 18.19
CA LYS A 155 -13.81 16.19 18.23
C LYS A 155 -14.93 15.78 17.29
N VAL A 156 -14.63 15.46 16.04
CA VAL A 156 -15.47 14.59 15.19
C VAL A 156 -14.54 13.67 14.40
N ALA A 157 -15.05 12.66 13.72
CA ALA A 157 -14.28 11.78 12.85
C ALA A 157 -14.45 12.22 11.39
N ALA A 158 -13.34 12.49 10.72
CA ALA A 158 -13.31 12.83 9.31
C ALA A 158 -13.13 11.57 8.45
N CYS A 159 -13.52 11.64 7.18
CA CYS A 159 -13.35 10.55 6.22
C CYS A 159 -12.99 11.14 4.85
N CYS A 160 -11.72 11.00 4.47
CA CYS A 160 -11.25 11.40 3.16
C CYS A 160 -11.89 10.52 2.09
N LYS A 161 -12.63 11.13 1.15
CA LYS A 161 -13.33 10.43 0.06
C LYS A 161 -12.88 10.95 -1.32
N HIS A 162 -12.90 10.18 -2.39
CA HIS A 162 -13.32 8.79 -2.54
C HIS A 162 -12.09 8.00 -2.98
N TYR A 163 -11.48 7.24 -2.06
CA TYR A 163 -10.24 6.51 -2.33
C TYR A 163 -10.52 5.29 -3.22
N THR A 164 -10.10 5.26 -4.49
CA THR A 164 -9.33 6.28 -5.24
C THR A 164 -9.78 6.39 -6.71
N ALA A 165 -9.32 7.42 -7.41
CA ALA A 165 -9.50 7.64 -8.84
C ALA A 165 -10.96 7.80 -9.32
N TYR A 166 -11.85 8.28 -8.44
CA TYR A 166 -13.21 8.69 -8.77
C TYR A 166 -13.23 10.17 -9.17
N ASP A 167 -13.39 10.44 -10.47
CA ASP A 167 -13.44 11.79 -11.06
C ASP A 167 -14.41 11.86 -12.27
N LEU A 168 -15.44 11.00 -12.26
CA LEU A 168 -16.49 10.85 -13.27
C LEU A 168 -17.76 10.29 -12.58
N ASP A 169 -18.93 10.85 -12.88
CA ASP A 169 -20.19 10.47 -12.25
C ASP A 169 -21.10 9.65 -13.17
N ASN A 170 -21.39 10.18 -14.36
CA ASN A 170 -22.27 9.56 -15.34
C ASN A 170 -22.03 10.16 -16.74
N TRP A 171 -21.03 9.63 -17.44
CA TRP A 171 -20.64 10.10 -18.77
C TRP A 171 -20.93 9.05 -19.84
N ASN A 172 -21.82 9.38 -20.78
CA ASN A 172 -22.10 8.59 -21.99
C ASN A 172 -22.39 7.09 -21.70
N GLY A 173 -23.22 6.82 -20.67
CA GLY A 173 -23.59 5.46 -20.26
C GLY A 173 -22.57 4.75 -19.36
N VAL A 174 -21.49 5.41 -18.97
CA VAL A 174 -20.55 4.94 -17.93
C VAL A 174 -20.86 5.69 -16.64
N ASP A 175 -21.35 4.97 -15.62
CA ASP A 175 -21.67 5.53 -14.30
C ASP A 175 -20.79 4.95 -13.18
N ARG A 176 -20.83 5.62 -12.03
CA ARG A 176 -20.06 5.27 -10.82
C ARG A 176 -20.28 3.85 -10.27
N PHE A 177 -21.43 3.22 -10.55
CA PHE A 177 -21.75 1.88 -10.09
C PHE A 177 -21.23 0.79 -11.05
N HIS A 178 -20.94 1.16 -12.30
CA HIS A 178 -20.48 0.25 -13.34
C HIS A 178 -19.03 0.48 -13.78
N PHE A 179 -18.38 1.56 -13.31
CA PHE A 179 -16.93 1.74 -13.42
C PHE A 179 -16.20 0.75 -12.51
N ASN A 180 -15.94 -0.44 -13.04
CA ASN A 180 -15.26 -1.51 -12.34
C ASN A 180 -13.74 -1.30 -12.43
N ALA A 181 -13.16 -0.64 -11.43
CA ALA A 181 -11.76 -0.88 -11.09
C ALA A 181 -11.68 -2.32 -10.56
N LYS A 182 -11.58 -3.29 -11.46
CA LYS A 182 -11.46 -4.71 -11.09
C LYS A 182 -10.31 -4.81 -10.09
N ASN A 183 -10.64 -5.24 -8.87
CA ASN A 183 -9.74 -5.59 -7.76
C ASN A 183 -9.51 -4.51 -6.68
N LEU A 184 -10.56 -4.10 -5.99
CA LEU A 184 -10.46 -3.60 -4.61
C LEU A 184 -11.31 -4.50 -3.68
N GLU A 185 -10.72 -5.57 -3.13
CA GLU A 185 -11.38 -6.33 -2.06
C GLU A 185 -10.42 -6.72 -0.92
N ARG A 186 -11.01 -6.74 0.29
CA ARG A 186 -10.49 -7.08 1.63
C ARG A 186 -10.01 -5.93 2.55
N SER A 187 -10.63 -4.75 2.51
CA SER A 187 -10.41 -3.71 3.53
C SER A 187 -11.62 -2.81 3.84
N LEU A 188 -12.84 -3.27 3.56
CA LEU A 188 -14.07 -2.51 3.84
C LEU A 188 -14.57 -2.85 5.26
N ASP A 189 -14.44 -1.90 6.19
CA ASP A 189 -14.87 -2.09 7.58
C ASP A 189 -16.38 -1.79 7.79
N LEU A 190 -16.99 -0.98 6.92
CA LEU A 190 -18.35 -0.47 7.05
C LEU A 190 -18.98 -0.31 5.66
N ASP A 191 -20.26 -0.66 5.53
CA ASP A 191 -21.06 -0.52 4.32
C ASP A 191 -22.03 0.69 4.38
N CYS A 192 -22.05 1.46 3.30
CA CYS A 192 -23.06 2.49 3.05
C CYS A 192 -24.21 1.85 2.28
N GLY A 193 -25.11 1.22 3.02
CA GLY A 193 -26.17 0.39 2.46
C GLY A 193 -26.43 -0.87 3.28
N PRO A 194 -27.36 -1.73 2.82
CA PRO A 194 -27.76 -2.91 3.56
C PRO A 194 -26.97 -4.17 3.20
N PHE A 195 -25.99 -4.11 2.30
CA PHE A 195 -25.33 -5.29 1.73
C PHE A 195 -24.67 -6.13 2.82
N LEU A 196 -23.83 -5.54 3.67
CA LEU A 196 -23.18 -6.30 4.75
C LEU A 196 -24.20 -6.80 5.80
N ALA A 197 -25.27 -6.08 6.07
CA ALA A 197 -26.32 -6.56 6.98
C ALA A 197 -27.09 -7.76 6.42
N ILE A 198 -27.34 -7.80 5.11
CA ILE A 198 -28.12 -8.87 4.45
C ILE A 198 -27.28 -10.11 4.19
N PHE A 199 -26.04 -9.95 3.68
CA PHE A 199 -25.29 -11.06 3.09
C PHE A 199 -24.20 -11.63 3.99
N THR A 200 -23.72 -10.90 5.01
CA THR A 200 -22.58 -11.35 5.84
C THR A 200 -22.87 -12.65 6.59
N GLU A 201 -24.09 -12.86 7.12
CA GLU A 201 -24.43 -14.13 7.78
C GLU A 201 -24.35 -15.31 6.81
N GLY A 202 -24.89 -15.13 5.59
CA GLY A 202 -24.81 -16.14 4.54
C GLY A 202 -23.38 -16.43 4.11
N ALA A 203 -22.53 -15.40 4.04
CA ALA A 203 -21.11 -15.53 3.73
C ALA A 203 -20.34 -16.31 4.80
N VAL A 204 -20.63 -16.07 6.09
CA VAL A 204 -20.06 -16.83 7.21
C VAL A 204 -20.51 -18.30 7.17
N LYS A 205 -21.82 -18.55 6.96
CA LYS A 205 -22.35 -19.92 6.82
C LYS A 205 -21.74 -20.68 5.64
N LYS A 206 -21.37 -19.98 4.56
CA LYS A 206 -20.72 -20.55 3.37
C LYS A 206 -19.18 -20.63 3.48
N GLY A 207 -18.59 -20.20 4.61
CA GLY A 207 -17.15 -20.19 4.81
C GLY A 207 -16.38 -19.17 3.96
N LEU A 208 -17.07 -18.19 3.37
CA LEU A 208 -16.46 -17.12 2.58
C LEU A 208 -15.85 -16.03 3.47
N LEU A 209 -16.35 -15.90 4.70
CA LEU A 209 -15.86 -15.01 5.75
C LEU A 209 -15.84 -15.75 7.10
N THR A 210 -14.97 -15.32 8.01
CA THR A 210 -14.94 -15.77 9.41
C THR A 210 -15.52 -14.72 10.33
N GLU A 211 -15.97 -15.11 11.53
CA GLU A 211 -16.36 -14.13 12.56
C GLU A 211 -15.19 -13.23 12.98
N ASN A 212 -13.94 -13.70 12.84
CA ASN A 212 -12.77 -12.88 13.13
C ASN A 212 -12.59 -11.73 12.13
N ASP A 213 -12.97 -11.92 10.87
CA ASP A 213 -12.96 -10.85 9.87
C ASP A 213 -13.95 -9.74 10.26
N ILE A 214 -15.12 -10.12 10.77
CA ILE A 214 -16.13 -9.20 11.31
C ILE A 214 -15.60 -8.49 12.56
N ASN A 215 -14.94 -9.22 13.48
CA ASN A 215 -14.35 -8.63 14.68
C ASN A 215 -13.28 -7.59 14.35
N LEU A 216 -12.49 -7.80 13.28
CA LEU A 216 -11.47 -6.86 12.84
C LEU A 216 -12.10 -5.55 12.33
N ALA A 217 -13.11 -5.66 11.47
CA ALA A 217 -13.87 -4.50 10.99
C ALA A 217 -14.49 -3.70 12.14
N LEU A 218 -15.14 -4.38 13.09
CA LEU A 218 -15.71 -3.74 14.27
C LEU A 218 -14.66 -3.16 15.22
N THR A 219 -13.48 -3.75 15.29
CA THR A 219 -12.39 -3.20 16.10
C THR A 219 -12.04 -1.80 15.63
N ASN A 220 -12.01 -1.57 14.32
CA ASN A 220 -11.72 -0.26 13.74
C ASN A 220 -12.85 0.74 14.03
N THR A 221 -14.11 0.38 13.74
CA THR A 221 -15.26 1.29 13.91
C THR A 221 -15.53 1.61 15.38
N VAL A 222 -15.53 0.61 16.28
CA VAL A 222 -15.71 0.83 17.73
C VAL A 222 -14.54 1.63 18.32
N THR A 223 -13.32 1.46 17.82
CA THR A 223 -12.18 2.31 18.24
C THR A 223 -12.45 3.79 17.95
N VAL A 224 -13.04 4.11 16.79
CA VAL A 224 -13.44 5.48 16.45
C VAL A 224 -14.49 6.01 17.43
N GLN A 225 -15.56 5.25 17.69
CA GLN A 225 -16.61 5.66 18.65
C GLN A 225 -16.07 5.88 20.07
N MET A 226 -15.14 5.03 20.53
CA MET A 226 -14.45 5.19 21.81
C MET A 226 -13.61 6.48 21.85
N ARG A 227 -12.86 6.78 20.79
CA ARG A 227 -12.09 8.03 20.67
C ARG A 227 -12.98 9.26 20.52
N LEU A 228 -14.19 9.13 19.99
CA LEU A 228 -15.21 10.18 19.93
C LEU A 228 -15.88 10.46 21.28
N GLY A 229 -15.69 9.55 22.26
CA GLY A 229 -16.20 9.70 23.61
C GLY A 229 -17.61 9.22 23.86
N MET A 230 -18.19 8.48 22.91
CA MET A 230 -19.59 8.05 22.98
C MET A 230 -19.89 7.14 24.18
N PHE A 231 -18.86 6.53 24.77
CA PHE A 231 -18.96 5.61 25.91
C PHE A 231 -18.47 6.22 27.23
N ASP A 232 -18.25 7.53 27.29
CA ASP A 232 -17.71 8.22 28.48
C ASP A 232 -18.72 9.13 29.19
N GLY A 233 -19.98 9.16 28.72
CA GLY A 233 -21.02 10.07 29.21
C GLY A 233 -20.75 11.54 28.84
N ASN A 234 -21.37 12.48 29.55
CA ASN A 234 -21.17 13.93 29.37
C ASN A 234 -19.83 14.44 29.99
N LEU A 235 -18.79 13.61 29.91
CA LEU A 235 -17.47 13.91 30.42
C LEU A 235 -16.53 14.14 29.23
N GLY A 236 -15.90 15.31 29.17
CA GLY A 236 -14.89 15.62 28.16
C GLY A 236 -14.89 17.08 27.72
N PRO A 237 -13.88 17.48 26.92
CA PRO A 237 -13.66 18.88 26.56
C PRO A 237 -14.77 19.47 25.68
N TYR A 238 -15.62 18.64 25.09
CA TYR A 238 -16.65 19.07 24.13
C TYR A 238 -18.09 18.88 24.63
N ALA A 239 -18.28 18.48 25.89
CA ALA A 239 -19.60 18.15 26.44
C ALA A 239 -20.51 19.40 26.61
N ASN A 240 -19.92 20.60 26.66
CA ASN A 240 -20.65 21.84 26.93
C ASN A 240 -21.09 22.60 25.68
N LEU A 241 -20.77 22.10 24.49
CA LEU A 241 -21.22 22.67 23.21
C LEU A 241 -22.71 22.40 23.02
N GLY A 242 -23.46 23.39 22.56
CA GLY A 242 -24.91 23.31 22.35
C GLY A 242 -25.45 24.41 21.43
N PRO A 243 -26.77 24.70 21.46
CA PRO A 243 -27.41 25.62 20.50
C PRO A 243 -26.78 27.01 20.38
N ARG A 244 -26.22 27.55 21.47
CA ARG A 244 -25.54 28.87 21.49
C ARG A 244 -24.23 28.90 20.69
N ASP A 245 -23.67 27.74 20.37
CA ASP A 245 -22.39 27.56 19.69
C ASP A 245 -22.58 27.32 18.18
N VAL A 246 -23.82 27.34 17.68
CA VAL A 246 -24.18 27.18 16.26
C VAL A 246 -24.65 28.52 15.70
N CYS A 247 -24.30 28.83 14.44
CA CYS A 247 -24.68 30.08 13.77
C CYS A 247 -24.22 31.35 14.51
N THR A 248 -23.10 31.28 15.24
CA THR A 248 -22.59 32.47 15.96
C THR A 248 -22.17 33.56 14.96
N PRO A 249 -22.23 34.85 15.34
CA PRO A 249 -21.78 35.93 14.46
C PRO A 249 -20.34 35.75 13.96
N ILE A 250 -19.46 35.15 14.78
CA ILE A 250 -18.07 34.86 14.42
C ILE A 250 -18.01 33.79 13.32
N HIS A 251 -18.83 32.74 13.42
CA HIS A 251 -18.89 31.69 12.39
C HIS A 251 -19.41 32.23 11.06
N GLN A 252 -20.48 33.04 11.11
CA GLN A 252 -21.05 33.66 9.92
C GLN A 252 -20.09 34.66 9.26
N HIS A 253 -19.33 35.41 10.07
CA HIS A 253 -18.29 36.30 9.57
C HIS A 253 -17.14 35.52 8.92
N LEU A 254 -16.72 34.38 9.48
CA LEU A 254 -15.73 33.51 8.85
C LEU A 254 -16.20 32.99 7.48
N ALA A 255 -17.50 32.70 7.31
CA ALA A 255 -18.06 32.32 6.01
C ALA A 255 -17.96 33.47 4.98
N LEU A 256 -18.16 34.71 5.41
CA LEU A 256 -17.94 35.90 4.58
C LEU A 256 -16.46 36.06 4.20
N GLU A 257 -15.55 35.96 5.17
CA GLU A 257 -14.10 36.05 4.94
C GLU A 257 -13.59 34.95 4.01
N ALA A 258 -14.12 33.73 4.14
CA ALA A 258 -13.80 32.63 3.24
C ALA A 258 -14.24 32.93 1.79
N ALA A 259 -15.38 33.60 1.61
CA ALA A 259 -15.84 34.04 0.30
C ALA A 259 -14.95 35.16 -0.26
N HIS A 260 -14.61 36.17 0.54
CA HIS A 260 -13.70 37.25 0.14
C HIS A 260 -12.34 36.74 -0.33
N GLN A 261 -11.75 35.78 0.39
CA GLN A 261 -10.46 35.20 0.03
C GLN A 261 -10.53 34.25 -1.16
N GLY A 262 -11.69 33.62 -1.40
CA GLY A 262 -11.91 32.65 -2.47
C GLY A 262 -12.29 33.25 -3.83
N ILE A 263 -12.94 34.41 -3.86
CA ILE A 263 -13.35 35.06 -5.11
C ILE A 263 -12.13 35.51 -5.92
N VAL A 264 -12.13 35.22 -7.22
CA VAL A 264 -10.99 35.47 -8.13
C VAL A 264 -11.36 36.53 -9.17
N LEU A 265 -10.58 37.60 -9.21
CA LEU A 265 -10.66 38.60 -10.28
C LEU A 265 -9.87 38.11 -11.51
N LEU A 266 -10.57 37.85 -12.62
CA LEU A 266 -10.00 37.27 -13.85
C LEU A 266 -9.65 38.32 -14.91
N LYS A 267 -10.35 39.44 -14.91
CA LYS A 267 -10.14 40.54 -15.85
C LYS A 267 -10.50 41.86 -15.17
N ASN A 268 -9.72 42.91 -15.40
CA ASN A 268 -10.00 44.28 -14.96
C ASN A 268 -9.35 45.30 -15.90
N ASP A 269 -10.00 45.58 -17.03
CA ASP A 269 -9.51 46.50 -18.04
C ASP A 269 -9.68 47.96 -17.58
N GLY A 270 -8.67 48.79 -17.84
CA GLY A 270 -8.71 50.22 -17.53
C GLY A 270 -8.85 50.56 -16.04
N ARG A 271 -8.60 49.59 -15.13
CA ARG A 271 -8.91 49.69 -13.68
C ARG A 271 -10.38 50.06 -13.42
N SER A 272 -11.29 49.49 -14.21
CA SER A 272 -12.73 49.76 -14.12
C SER A 272 -13.35 49.33 -12.79
N LEU A 273 -12.81 48.27 -12.17
CA LEU A 273 -13.07 47.93 -10.78
C LEU A 273 -11.96 48.47 -9.87
N PRO A 274 -12.32 48.98 -8.67
CA PRO A 274 -13.66 48.97 -8.09
C PRO A 274 -14.63 50.04 -8.62
N LEU A 275 -15.93 49.72 -8.65
CA LEU A 275 -16.99 50.68 -8.91
C LEU A 275 -17.13 51.66 -7.74
N SER A 276 -17.37 52.92 -8.05
CA SER A 276 -17.67 53.95 -7.06
C SER A 276 -19.18 54.11 -6.86
N PRO A 277 -19.71 54.02 -5.62
CA PRO A 277 -21.12 54.31 -5.32
C PRO A 277 -21.58 55.72 -5.70
N THR A 278 -20.65 56.69 -5.74
CA THR A 278 -20.97 58.08 -6.08
C THR A 278 -21.08 58.32 -7.58
N ARG A 279 -20.28 57.61 -8.39
CA ARG A 279 -20.29 57.66 -9.86
C ARG A 279 -21.28 56.70 -10.50
N HIS A 280 -21.48 55.53 -9.90
CA HIS A 280 -22.38 54.48 -10.42
C HIS A 280 -23.55 54.33 -9.45
N ARG A 281 -24.48 55.30 -9.48
CA ARG A 281 -25.58 55.38 -8.52
C ARG A 281 -26.68 54.37 -8.83
N THR A 282 -26.85 54.04 -10.10
CA THR A 282 -27.74 52.99 -10.57
C THR A 282 -26.95 51.85 -11.19
N VAL A 283 -27.19 50.62 -10.73
CA VAL A 283 -26.55 49.41 -11.26
C VAL A 283 -27.61 48.44 -11.77
N ALA A 284 -27.49 48.03 -13.04
CA ALA A 284 -28.31 46.94 -13.56
C ALA A 284 -27.74 45.61 -13.07
N VAL A 285 -28.53 44.81 -12.35
CA VAL A 285 -28.12 43.50 -11.85
C VAL A 285 -28.89 42.44 -12.62
N ILE A 286 -28.20 41.74 -13.51
CA ILE A 286 -28.84 40.93 -14.55
C ILE A 286 -28.33 39.49 -14.52
N GLY A 287 -29.21 38.51 -14.67
CA GLY A 287 -28.84 37.11 -14.91
C GLY A 287 -29.52 36.10 -14.00
N PRO A 288 -29.51 34.81 -14.37
CA PRO A 288 -30.23 33.77 -13.63
C PRO A 288 -29.68 33.54 -12.22
N ASN A 289 -28.42 33.90 -11.95
CA ASN A 289 -27.78 33.77 -10.64
C ASN A 289 -27.75 35.09 -9.84
N SER A 290 -28.47 36.12 -10.29
CA SER A 290 -28.40 37.46 -9.67
C SER A 290 -29.15 37.59 -8.34
N ASP A 291 -30.19 36.80 -8.11
CA ASP A 291 -30.99 36.83 -6.88
C ASP A 291 -31.37 35.40 -6.45
N VAL A 292 -30.37 34.65 -6.00
CA VAL A 292 -30.47 33.22 -5.65
C VAL A 292 -29.88 32.94 -4.28
N THR A 293 -30.41 31.93 -3.58
CA THR A 293 -29.88 31.45 -2.29
C THR A 293 -29.23 30.07 -2.43
N GLU A 294 -29.96 29.08 -2.95
CA GLU A 294 -29.52 27.68 -3.07
C GLU A 294 -28.30 27.52 -3.99
N THR A 295 -28.28 28.22 -5.13
CA THR A 295 -27.13 28.14 -6.04
C THR A 295 -25.83 28.59 -5.36
N MET A 296 -25.88 29.55 -4.43
CA MET A 296 -24.66 30.07 -3.79
C MET A 296 -23.96 29.05 -2.91
N ILE A 297 -24.68 28.06 -2.38
CA ILE A 297 -24.14 27.08 -1.43
C ILE A 297 -23.76 25.75 -2.09
N GLY A 298 -24.07 25.54 -3.38
CA GLY A 298 -23.64 24.34 -4.11
C GLY A 298 -24.38 23.06 -3.67
N ASN A 299 -23.69 21.93 -3.65
CA ASN A 299 -24.22 20.64 -3.15
C ASN A 299 -23.63 20.25 -1.78
N TYR A 300 -24.17 19.19 -1.17
CA TYR A 300 -23.76 18.74 0.17
C TYR A 300 -23.82 19.84 1.25
N ALA A 301 -24.70 20.82 1.04
CA ALA A 301 -24.99 21.91 1.96
C ALA A 301 -26.16 21.52 2.88
N GLY A 302 -26.19 22.07 4.08
CA GLY A 302 -27.37 22.04 4.95
C GLY A 302 -28.18 23.33 4.86
N LYS A 303 -29.09 23.55 5.81
CA LYS A 303 -29.81 24.83 5.94
C LYS A 303 -28.87 25.90 6.48
N ALA A 304 -28.61 26.95 5.70
CA ALA A 304 -27.73 28.03 6.13
C ALA A 304 -28.38 28.90 7.21
N CYS A 305 -27.55 29.52 8.06
CA CYS A 305 -28.01 30.44 9.11
C CYS A 305 -28.73 31.68 8.58
N ALA A 306 -28.26 32.22 7.45
CA ALA A 306 -28.80 33.40 6.78
C ALA A 306 -28.22 33.49 5.36
N TYR A 307 -28.91 34.15 4.43
CA TYR A 307 -28.42 34.40 3.08
C TYR A 307 -28.27 35.89 2.79
N THR A 308 -27.31 36.24 1.93
CA THR A 308 -27.27 37.53 1.24
C THR A 308 -27.05 37.29 -0.25
N THR A 309 -28.09 37.49 -1.06
CA THR A 309 -28.01 37.29 -2.52
C THR A 309 -27.14 38.36 -3.20
N PRO A 310 -26.62 38.14 -4.43
CA PRO A 310 -25.85 39.17 -5.14
C PRO A 310 -26.62 40.48 -5.33
N LEU A 311 -27.93 40.39 -5.65
CA LEU A 311 -28.81 41.55 -5.72
C LEU A 311 -28.87 42.31 -4.39
N GLN A 312 -29.08 41.60 -3.28
CA GLN A 312 -29.12 42.19 -1.94
C GLN A 312 -27.79 42.83 -1.57
N GLY A 313 -26.65 42.16 -1.86
CA GLY A 313 -25.32 42.71 -1.62
C GLY A 313 -25.07 44.00 -2.38
N ILE A 314 -25.35 44.02 -3.69
CA ILE A 314 -25.14 45.19 -4.56
C ILE A 314 -26.08 46.34 -4.16
N SER A 315 -27.31 46.02 -3.75
CA SER A 315 -28.29 47.04 -3.32
C SER A 315 -27.87 47.85 -2.09
N LYS A 316 -26.89 47.35 -1.31
CA LYS A 316 -26.29 48.11 -0.20
C LYS A 316 -25.43 49.28 -0.67
N TYR A 317 -24.91 49.21 -1.89
CA TYR A 317 -23.99 50.20 -2.44
C TYR A 317 -24.65 51.15 -3.46
N ALA A 318 -25.62 50.67 -4.23
CA ALA A 318 -26.24 51.45 -5.30
C ALA A 318 -27.70 51.04 -5.52
N ARG A 319 -28.49 51.92 -6.14
CA ARG A 319 -29.86 51.60 -6.57
C ARG A 319 -29.81 50.53 -7.66
N THR A 320 -30.55 49.44 -7.50
CA THR A 320 -30.51 48.32 -8.45
C THR A 320 -31.69 48.33 -9.42
N LEU A 321 -31.40 47.99 -10.69
CA LEU A 321 -32.39 47.62 -11.70
C LEU A 321 -32.23 46.13 -11.99
N HIS A 322 -33.10 45.30 -11.43
CA HIS A 322 -32.96 43.85 -11.50
C HIS A 322 -33.73 43.24 -12.66
N GLN A 323 -33.10 42.32 -13.38
CA GLN A 323 -33.74 41.48 -14.39
C GLN A 323 -33.09 40.09 -14.43
N ALA A 324 -33.86 39.01 -14.31
CA ALA A 324 -33.30 37.65 -14.42
C ALA A 324 -32.73 37.36 -15.82
N GLY A 325 -33.32 37.93 -16.88
CA GLY A 325 -32.93 37.72 -18.28
C GLY A 325 -33.32 36.34 -18.82
N CYS A 326 -32.96 35.27 -18.10
CA CYS A 326 -33.40 33.89 -18.32
C CYS A 326 -34.32 33.46 -17.16
N SER A 327 -35.21 32.49 -17.39
CA SER A 327 -36.08 31.91 -16.35
C SER A 327 -35.33 31.02 -15.35
N GLY A 328 -34.11 30.59 -15.68
CA GLY A 328 -33.24 29.78 -14.84
C GLY A 328 -31.88 29.58 -15.49
N VAL A 329 -30.98 28.88 -14.80
CA VAL A 329 -29.57 28.74 -15.21
C VAL A 329 -29.43 28.03 -16.56
N ALA A 330 -30.21 26.99 -16.84
CA ALA A 330 -30.19 26.31 -18.14
C ALA A 330 -30.51 27.24 -19.33
N CYS A 331 -31.14 28.40 -19.09
CA CYS A 331 -31.45 29.45 -20.06
C CYS A 331 -31.96 28.93 -21.41
N ALA A 332 -33.06 28.16 -21.38
CA ALA A 332 -33.63 27.51 -22.57
C ALA A 332 -34.34 28.46 -23.56
N GLY A 333 -34.52 29.74 -23.20
CA GLY A 333 -35.21 30.73 -24.04
C GLY A 333 -34.71 32.15 -23.77
N ASN A 334 -35.18 33.11 -24.58
CA ASN A 334 -34.68 34.48 -24.62
C ASN A 334 -35.74 35.56 -24.30
N GLN A 335 -36.88 35.17 -23.73
CA GLN A 335 -38.05 36.04 -23.54
C GLN A 335 -37.74 37.26 -22.65
N GLY A 336 -36.85 37.11 -21.66
CA GLY A 336 -36.46 38.18 -20.73
C GLY A 336 -35.37 39.13 -21.24
N PHE A 337 -34.83 38.92 -22.45
CA PHE A 337 -33.66 39.66 -22.92
C PHE A 337 -33.96 41.14 -23.17
N GLY A 338 -35.15 41.45 -23.72
CA GLY A 338 -35.54 42.83 -23.97
C GLY A 338 -35.59 43.68 -22.69
N ALA A 339 -36.14 43.13 -21.60
CA ALA A 339 -36.18 43.80 -20.31
C ALA A 339 -34.77 43.98 -19.72
N ALA A 340 -33.91 42.96 -19.82
CA ALA A 340 -32.52 43.03 -19.39
C ALA A 340 -31.73 44.13 -20.14
N GLU A 341 -31.90 44.25 -21.45
CA GLU A 341 -31.30 45.32 -22.23
C GLU A 341 -31.79 46.71 -21.82
N MET A 342 -33.09 46.87 -21.53
CA MET A 342 -33.63 48.15 -21.06
C MET A 342 -33.03 48.55 -19.71
N ALA A 343 -32.99 47.64 -18.74
CA ALA A 343 -32.35 47.88 -17.45
C ALA A 343 -30.88 48.31 -17.62
N ALA A 344 -30.13 47.65 -18.50
CA ALA A 344 -28.74 47.99 -18.81
C ALA A 344 -28.56 49.35 -19.50
N ARG A 345 -29.54 49.81 -20.31
CA ARG A 345 -29.52 51.15 -20.94
C ARG A 345 -29.78 52.27 -19.92
N GLU A 346 -30.49 51.98 -18.85
CA GLU A 346 -30.87 52.96 -17.82
C GLU A 346 -29.85 53.07 -16.67
N ALA A 347 -29.01 52.06 -16.47
CA ALA A 347 -28.03 52.03 -15.40
C ALA A 347 -26.69 52.69 -15.75
N ASP A 348 -25.99 53.18 -14.72
CA ASP A 348 -24.65 53.77 -14.81
C ASP A 348 -23.56 52.69 -14.93
N ALA A 349 -23.84 51.47 -14.46
CA ALA A 349 -23.00 50.29 -14.62
C ALA A 349 -23.88 49.02 -14.67
N THR A 350 -23.33 47.94 -15.23
CA THR A 350 -24.05 46.66 -15.37
C THR A 350 -23.25 45.54 -14.72
N VAL A 351 -23.91 44.77 -13.85
CA VAL A 351 -23.39 43.53 -13.26
C VAL A 351 -24.19 42.35 -13.80
N LEU A 352 -23.53 41.50 -14.59
CA LEU A 352 -24.10 40.26 -15.13
C LEU A 352 -23.70 39.10 -14.22
N VAL A 353 -24.65 38.43 -13.58
CA VAL A 353 -24.41 37.26 -12.72
C VAL A 353 -24.88 36.00 -13.44
N MET A 354 -23.91 35.31 -14.05
CA MET A 354 -24.07 34.15 -14.93
C MET A 354 -23.41 32.92 -14.32
N GLY A 355 -23.51 31.78 -15.00
CA GLY A 355 -22.74 30.59 -14.66
C GLY A 355 -23.58 29.32 -14.65
N LEU A 356 -23.36 28.48 -13.64
CA LEU A 356 -23.89 27.14 -13.48
C LEU A 356 -24.68 27.01 -12.17
N ASP A 357 -25.32 25.87 -11.99
CA ASP A 357 -25.95 25.39 -10.76
C ASP A 357 -26.02 23.86 -10.77
N GLN A 358 -26.70 23.28 -9.79
CA GLN A 358 -26.86 21.83 -9.66
C GLN A 358 -27.73 21.21 -10.77
N SER A 359 -28.41 22.01 -11.60
CA SER A 359 -29.08 21.50 -12.81
C SER A 359 -28.09 21.20 -13.94
N ILE A 360 -26.87 21.73 -13.88
CA ILE A 360 -25.84 21.58 -14.91
C ILE A 360 -24.65 20.72 -14.45
N GLU A 361 -24.17 20.93 -13.22
CA GLU A 361 -23.06 20.16 -12.61
C GLU A 361 -23.43 19.68 -11.21
N ALA A 362 -23.59 18.37 -11.03
CA ALA A 362 -23.93 17.78 -9.73
C ALA A 362 -23.45 16.32 -9.64
N GLU A 363 -23.57 15.72 -8.47
CA GLU A 363 -23.47 14.26 -8.32
C GLU A 363 -24.45 13.58 -9.28
N THR A 364 -24.00 12.52 -9.96
CA THR A 364 -24.72 11.84 -11.06
C THR A 364 -24.91 12.66 -12.36
N ARG A 365 -24.40 13.90 -12.45
CA ARG A 365 -24.58 14.79 -13.61
C ARG A 365 -23.29 15.50 -14.01
N ASP A 366 -22.56 14.87 -14.93
CA ASP A 366 -21.43 15.48 -15.61
C ASP A 366 -21.86 16.43 -16.73
N ARG A 367 -21.05 17.47 -16.97
CA ARG A 367 -21.26 18.41 -18.08
C ARG A 367 -20.83 17.81 -19.42
N THR A 368 -21.47 18.24 -20.50
CA THR A 368 -21.10 17.84 -21.88
C THR A 368 -20.12 18.78 -22.57
N GLY A 369 -20.01 20.02 -22.09
CA GLY A 369 -19.09 21.03 -22.60
C GLY A 369 -18.68 22.01 -21.51
N LEU A 370 -17.94 23.03 -21.91
CA LEU A 370 -17.38 24.08 -21.07
C LEU A 370 -18.02 25.46 -21.30
N LEU A 371 -18.92 25.60 -22.27
CA LEU A 371 -19.64 26.86 -22.51
C LEU A 371 -20.66 27.15 -21.41
N LEU A 372 -21.11 28.41 -21.32
CA LEU A 372 -22.28 28.74 -20.52
C LEU A 372 -23.52 28.03 -21.08
N PRO A 373 -24.45 27.57 -20.23
CA PRO A 373 -25.61 26.81 -20.68
C PRO A 373 -26.63 27.68 -21.41
N GLY A 374 -27.28 27.07 -22.40
CA GLY A 374 -28.36 27.70 -23.18
C GLY A 374 -27.96 29.04 -23.79
N HIS A 375 -28.86 30.02 -23.67
CA HIS A 375 -28.68 31.36 -24.26
C HIS A 375 -27.95 32.36 -23.36
N GLN A 376 -27.26 31.93 -22.30
CA GLN A 376 -26.55 32.87 -21.42
C GLN A 376 -25.47 33.69 -22.17
N GLN A 377 -24.76 33.11 -23.15
CA GLN A 377 -23.77 33.85 -23.95
C GLN A 377 -24.43 34.95 -24.81
N ASP A 378 -25.62 34.66 -25.36
CA ASP A 378 -26.41 35.62 -26.14
C ASP A 378 -26.89 36.78 -25.24
N LEU A 379 -27.36 36.46 -24.02
CA LEU A 379 -27.78 37.46 -23.04
C LEU A 379 -26.62 38.40 -22.70
N VAL A 380 -25.45 37.84 -22.36
CA VAL A 380 -24.24 38.63 -22.06
C VAL A 380 -23.89 39.54 -23.24
N THR A 381 -23.92 39.02 -24.46
CA THR A 381 -23.57 39.78 -25.67
C THR A 381 -24.55 40.93 -25.93
N ARG A 382 -25.86 40.67 -25.87
CA ARG A 382 -26.88 41.70 -26.12
C ARG A 382 -26.91 42.77 -25.04
N VAL A 383 -26.81 42.38 -23.76
CA VAL A 383 -26.73 43.33 -22.66
C VAL A 383 -25.45 44.15 -22.73
N ALA A 384 -24.33 43.55 -23.14
CA ALA A 384 -23.08 44.30 -23.31
C ALA A 384 -23.16 45.33 -24.45
N GLN A 385 -23.91 45.04 -25.51
CA GLN A 385 -24.18 46.01 -26.58
C GLN A 385 -25.11 47.15 -26.12
N ALA A 386 -26.06 46.85 -25.23
CA ALA A 386 -27.03 47.81 -24.72
C ALA A 386 -26.50 48.70 -23.57
N SER A 387 -25.53 48.20 -22.79
CA SER A 387 -24.99 48.90 -21.61
C SER A 387 -24.23 50.17 -21.99
N LYS A 388 -24.39 51.23 -21.18
CA LYS A 388 -23.68 52.52 -21.33
C LYS A 388 -22.37 52.58 -20.56
N GLY A 389 -22.35 52.01 -19.36
CA GLY A 389 -21.23 52.08 -18.43
C GLY A 389 -20.38 50.81 -18.36
N PRO A 390 -19.48 50.71 -17.37
CA PRO A 390 -18.64 49.53 -17.20
C PRO A 390 -19.50 48.29 -16.92
N ILE A 391 -19.10 47.17 -17.52
CA ILE A 391 -19.76 45.88 -17.37
C ILE A 391 -18.88 44.94 -16.56
N VAL A 392 -19.45 44.35 -15.51
CA VAL A 392 -18.83 43.34 -14.67
C VAL A 392 -19.55 42.01 -14.90
N LEU A 393 -18.83 41.00 -15.39
CA LEU A 393 -19.35 39.64 -15.50
C LEU A 393 -18.92 38.82 -14.27
N VAL A 394 -19.89 38.43 -13.45
CA VAL A 394 -19.71 37.53 -12.31
C VAL A 394 -20.13 36.12 -12.73
N LEU A 395 -19.23 35.15 -12.54
CA LEU A 395 -19.44 33.74 -12.87
C LEU A 395 -19.55 32.95 -11.57
N MET A 396 -20.74 32.42 -11.29
CA MET A 396 -21.00 31.47 -10.21
C MET A 396 -21.02 30.06 -10.77
N SER A 397 -20.01 29.26 -10.43
CA SER A 397 -19.82 27.90 -10.94
C SER A 397 -18.70 27.22 -10.17
N GLY A 398 -18.80 25.91 -9.95
CA GLY A 398 -17.68 25.13 -9.44
C GLY A 398 -16.66 24.82 -10.54
N GLY A 399 -17.12 24.21 -11.63
CA GLY A 399 -16.26 23.90 -12.78
C GLY A 399 -15.88 25.14 -13.61
N PRO A 400 -14.78 25.08 -14.37
CA PRO A 400 -14.35 26.19 -15.24
C PRO A 400 -15.27 26.34 -16.46
N ILE A 401 -15.35 27.56 -17.00
CA ILE A 401 -16.21 27.89 -18.15
C ILE A 401 -15.37 28.53 -19.26
N ASP A 402 -15.53 28.11 -20.50
CA ASP A 402 -14.91 28.82 -21.63
C ASP A 402 -15.61 30.17 -21.85
N VAL A 403 -15.00 31.21 -21.29
CA VAL A 403 -15.44 32.60 -21.41
C VAL A 403 -14.59 33.40 -22.39
N SER A 404 -13.95 32.75 -23.36
CA SER A 404 -13.14 33.43 -24.38
C SER A 404 -13.90 34.53 -25.11
N PHE A 405 -15.20 34.31 -25.37
CA PHE A 405 -16.10 35.31 -25.97
C PHE A 405 -16.22 36.59 -25.13
N ALA A 406 -16.21 36.46 -23.79
CA ALA A 406 -16.33 37.58 -22.87
C ALA A 406 -14.97 38.21 -22.54
N LYS A 407 -13.94 37.37 -22.35
CA LYS A 407 -12.56 37.80 -22.11
C LYS A 407 -12.07 38.74 -23.21
N ASN A 408 -12.33 38.39 -24.47
CA ASN A 408 -11.88 39.15 -25.64
C ASN A 408 -12.81 40.31 -26.03
N ASN A 409 -13.95 40.47 -25.36
CA ASN A 409 -14.87 41.57 -25.62
C ASN A 409 -14.41 42.84 -24.85
N PRO A 410 -14.05 43.93 -25.54
CA PRO A 410 -13.57 45.15 -24.90
C PRO A 410 -14.64 45.89 -24.09
N ARG A 411 -15.93 45.60 -24.31
CA ARG A 411 -17.01 46.19 -23.49
C ARG A 411 -17.10 45.55 -22.10
N ILE A 412 -16.68 44.29 -21.96
CA ILE A 412 -16.68 43.61 -20.66
C ILE A 412 -15.42 44.05 -19.92
N ALA A 413 -15.62 45.02 -19.04
CA ALA A 413 -14.55 45.69 -18.32
C ALA A 413 -13.91 44.79 -17.25
N ALA A 414 -14.72 43.97 -16.56
CA ALA A 414 -14.22 43.05 -15.57
C ALA A 414 -14.91 41.69 -15.60
N ILE A 415 -14.17 40.65 -15.19
CA ILE A 415 -14.67 39.28 -15.02
C ILE A 415 -14.26 38.79 -13.63
N ILE A 416 -15.21 38.31 -12.85
CA ILE A 416 -15.03 37.74 -11.53
C ILE A 416 -15.53 36.29 -11.57
N TRP A 417 -14.73 35.36 -11.05
CA TRP A 417 -15.21 34.01 -10.73
C TRP A 417 -15.43 33.90 -9.23
N ALA A 418 -16.66 33.59 -8.84
CA ALA A 418 -17.10 33.56 -7.44
C ALA A 418 -17.28 32.14 -6.89
N GLY A 419 -16.97 31.11 -7.69
CA GLY A 419 -17.23 29.74 -7.29
C GLY A 419 -18.71 29.52 -6.94
N TYR A 420 -18.95 28.79 -5.85
CA TYR A 420 -20.18 28.86 -5.07
C TYR A 420 -19.85 29.51 -3.72
N PRO A 421 -20.16 30.80 -3.52
CA PRO A 421 -19.56 31.65 -2.50
C PRO A 421 -20.17 31.51 -1.09
N GLY A 422 -21.05 30.53 -0.85
CA GLY A 422 -21.61 30.25 0.47
C GLY A 422 -22.66 31.27 0.90
N GLN A 423 -23.07 31.20 2.17
CA GLN A 423 -24.26 31.91 2.68
C GLN A 423 -24.18 33.45 2.56
N ALA A 424 -22.97 34.01 2.70
CA ALA A 424 -22.72 35.45 2.63
C ALA A 424 -22.15 35.90 1.27
N GLY A 425 -22.19 35.03 0.26
CA GLY A 425 -21.49 35.24 -1.00
C GLY A 425 -21.90 36.47 -1.79
N GLY A 426 -23.17 36.88 -1.75
CA GLY A 426 -23.62 38.11 -2.41
C GLY A 426 -23.04 39.37 -1.78
N ALA A 427 -22.82 39.38 -0.45
CA ALA A 427 -22.09 40.45 0.22
C ALA A 427 -20.63 40.47 -0.25
N ALA A 428 -19.95 39.32 -0.26
CA ALA A 428 -18.56 39.24 -0.72
C ALA A 428 -18.37 39.70 -2.18
N ILE A 429 -19.28 39.31 -3.08
CA ILE A 429 -19.27 39.77 -4.47
C ILE A 429 -19.40 41.30 -4.54
N ALA A 430 -20.35 41.88 -3.78
CA ALA A 430 -20.57 43.32 -3.77
C ALA A 430 -19.37 44.08 -3.17
N ASP A 431 -18.83 43.60 -2.05
CA ASP A 431 -17.69 44.21 -1.38
C ASP A 431 -16.46 44.29 -2.29
N ILE A 432 -16.24 43.26 -3.12
CA ILE A 432 -15.19 43.27 -4.15
C ILE A 432 -15.55 44.27 -5.24
N ILE A 433 -16.74 44.18 -5.85
CA ILE A 433 -17.15 45.07 -6.95
C ILE A 433 -17.02 46.55 -6.57
N PHE A 434 -17.36 46.93 -5.34
CA PHE A 434 -17.29 48.32 -4.87
C PHE A 434 -16.00 48.66 -4.10
N GLY A 435 -15.04 47.74 -4.03
CA GLY A 435 -13.71 48.01 -3.49
C GLY A 435 -13.62 48.11 -1.97
N ALA A 436 -14.63 47.64 -1.24
CA ALA A 436 -14.53 47.45 0.20
C ALA A 436 -13.52 46.36 0.57
N VAL A 437 -13.30 45.38 -0.33
CA VAL A 437 -12.28 44.34 -0.20
C VAL A 437 -11.46 44.23 -1.48
N ASN A 438 -10.13 44.15 -1.32
CA ASN A 438 -9.21 43.86 -2.42
C ASN A 438 -9.16 42.33 -2.69
N PRO A 439 -9.53 41.84 -3.89
CA PRO A 439 -9.57 40.42 -4.19
C PRO A 439 -8.17 39.79 -4.19
N GLY A 440 -8.05 38.65 -3.50
CA GLY A 440 -6.80 37.89 -3.36
C GLY A 440 -6.78 36.51 -4.03
N GLY A 441 -7.96 35.98 -4.37
CA GLY A 441 -8.12 34.61 -4.84
C GLY A 441 -7.28 34.29 -6.07
N LYS A 442 -6.96 33.00 -6.22
CA LYS A 442 -6.21 32.44 -7.35
C LYS A 442 -6.94 31.17 -7.82
N LEU A 443 -6.93 30.89 -9.13
CA LEU A 443 -7.62 29.72 -9.67
C LEU A 443 -6.96 28.39 -9.20
N PRO A 444 -7.69 27.47 -8.55
CA PRO A 444 -7.18 26.15 -8.18
C PRO A 444 -7.28 25.11 -9.31
N MET A 445 -7.75 25.52 -10.49
CA MET A 445 -7.84 24.70 -11.70
C MET A 445 -7.57 25.51 -12.96
N THR A 446 -7.23 24.82 -14.04
CA THR A 446 -7.01 25.40 -15.37
C THR A 446 -8.35 25.61 -16.08
N TRP A 447 -8.53 26.77 -16.71
CA TRP A 447 -9.68 27.06 -17.55
C TRP A 447 -9.34 26.77 -19.01
N TYR A 448 -10.04 25.80 -19.59
CA TYR A 448 -9.81 25.29 -20.94
C TYR A 448 -10.78 25.90 -21.96
N PRO A 449 -10.37 26.06 -23.24
CA PRO A 449 -11.30 26.36 -24.31
C PRO A 449 -12.21 25.16 -24.61
N GLN A 450 -13.39 25.40 -25.17
CA GLN A 450 -14.36 24.35 -25.53
C GLN A 450 -13.74 23.24 -26.39
N ASP A 451 -12.85 23.58 -27.33
CA ASP A 451 -12.17 22.61 -28.19
C ASP A 451 -11.33 21.56 -27.44
N TYR A 452 -11.00 21.82 -26.17
CA TYR A 452 -10.35 20.84 -25.30
C TYR A 452 -11.17 19.55 -25.19
N VAL A 453 -12.49 19.66 -24.99
CA VAL A 453 -13.34 18.49 -24.70
C VAL A 453 -13.52 17.57 -25.91
N VAL A 454 -13.24 18.07 -27.12
CA VAL A 454 -13.25 17.30 -28.37
C VAL A 454 -12.07 16.32 -28.43
N LYS A 455 -10.90 16.73 -27.91
CA LYS A 455 -9.65 15.94 -27.97
C LYS A 455 -9.43 15.07 -26.74
N VAL A 456 -10.22 15.27 -25.69
CA VAL A 456 -10.01 14.66 -24.38
C VAL A 456 -11.27 13.89 -23.96
N PRO A 457 -11.33 12.57 -24.15
CA PRO A 457 -12.42 11.75 -23.62
C PRO A 457 -12.39 11.73 -22.09
N MET A 458 -13.52 11.94 -21.40
CA MET A 458 -13.58 11.90 -19.92
C MET A 458 -13.11 10.55 -19.34
N THR A 459 -13.34 9.46 -20.06
CA THR A 459 -12.98 8.10 -19.64
C THR A 459 -11.47 7.81 -19.73
N LEU A 460 -10.70 8.64 -20.45
CA LEU A 460 -9.26 8.45 -20.59
C LEU A 460 -8.52 9.07 -19.39
N MET A 461 -8.00 8.19 -18.51
CA MET A 461 -7.27 8.58 -17.29
C MET A 461 -5.84 9.08 -17.53
N ALA A 462 -5.31 8.98 -18.75
CA ALA A 462 -3.95 9.39 -19.06
C ALA A 462 -3.75 10.89 -18.77
N MET A 463 -2.79 11.25 -17.93
CA MET A 463 -2.51 12.67 -17.63
C MET A 463 -1.58 13.30 -18.66
N ARG A 464 -0.58 12.55 -19.13
CA ARG A 464 0.48 13.01 -20.03
C ARG A 464 -0.02 13.16 -21.46
N ALA A 465 0.41 14.23 -22.13
CA ALA A 465 0.18 14.42 -23.57
C ALA A 465 0.89 13.32 -24.39
N SER A 466 0.24 12.82 -25.45
CA SER A 466 0.78 11.80 -26.36
C SER A 466 0.08 11.85 -27.71
N GLY A 467 0.83 12.01 -28.81
CA GLY A 467 0.24 12.23 -30.13
C GLY A 467 -0.70 13.44 -30.14
N ASP A 468 -1.93 13.24 -30.62
CA ASP A 468 -2.98 14.28 -30.67
C ASP A 468 -3.65 14.56 -29.30
N TYR A 469 -3.40 13.70 -28.31
CA TYR A 469 -3.91 13.89 -26.96
C TYR A 469 -3.10 14.99 -26.24
N PRO A 470 -3.72 16.12 -25.88
CA PRO A 470 -2.98 17.31 -25.45
C PRO A 470 -2.53 17.28 -23.98
N GLY A 471 -2.90 16.24 -23.22
CA GLY A 471 -2.66 16.13 -21.78
C GLY A 471 -3.75 16.79 -20.92
N ARG A 472 -3.61 16.71 -19.59
CA ARG A 472 -4.56 17.29 -18.61
C ARG A 472 -3.83 18.08 -17.54
N THR A 473 -4.56 18.97 -16.87
CA THR A 473 -4.06 19.86 -15.80
C THR A 473 -2.91 20.76 -16.27
N TYR A 474 -2.58 21.78 -15.49
CA TYR A 474 -1.42 22.63 -15.78
C TYR A 474 -0.10 21.84 -15.86
N ARG A 475 -0.03 20.68 -15.20
CA ARG A 475 1.18 19.84 -15.12
C ARG A 475 1.52 19.18 -16.44
N PHE A 476 0.54 18.84 -17.28
CA PHE A 476 0.79 18.03 -18.48
C PHE A 476 0.15 18.57 -19.75
N TYR A 477 -0.80 19.50 -19.64
CA TYR A 477 -1.48 20.06 -20.79
C TYR A 477 -0.54 20.95 -21.61
N LYS A 478 -0.55 20.75 -22.94
CA LYS A 478 0.29 21.51 -23.89
C LYS A 478 -0.50 22.46 -24.80
N GLY A 479 -1.81 22.52 -24.64
CA GLY A 479 -2.68 23.36 -25.46
C GLY A 479 -2.91 24.76 -24.89
N PRO A 480 -3.74 25.58 -25.57
CA PRO A 480 -4.10 26.91 -25.13
C PRO A 480 -5.04 26.89 -23.92
N VAL A 481 -4.90 27.88 -23.03
CA VAL A 481 -5.76 28.05 -21.84
C VAL A 481 -6.50 29.39 -21.91
N VAL A 482 -7.72 29.44 -21.38
CA VAL A 482 -8.47 30.68 -21.17
C VAL A 482 -7.85 31.42 -19.99
N PHE A 483 -7.68 30.74 -18.85
CA PHE A 483 -6.92 31.20 -17.70
C PHE A 483 -6.11 30.03 -17.10
N PRO A 484 -4.83 30.24 -16.77
CA PRO A 484 -4.01 29.17 -16.21
C PRO A 484 -4.30 28.94 -14.72
N PHE A 485 -3.98 27.74 -14.22
CA PHE A 485 -3.87 27.47 -12.78
C PHE A 485 -3.02 28.53 -12.06
N GLY A 486 -3.47 28.96 -10.88
CA GLY A 486 -2.82 29.97 -10.05
C GLY A 486 -3.03 31.42 -10.51
N PHE A 487 -3.85 31.66 -11.54
CA PHE A 487 -4.14 33.01 -12.03
C PHE A 487 -5.18 33.74 -11.14
N GLY A 488 -5.01 35.05 -10.98
CA GLY A 488 -5.98 35.92 -10.31
C GLY A 488 -5.39 37.29 -10.02
N LEU A 489 -6.10 38.34 -10.40
CA LEU A 489 -5.69 39.74 -10.25
C LEU A 489 -6.01 40.26 -8.84
N SER A 490 -5.42 41.41 -8.52
CA SER A 490 -5.69 42.21 -7.32
C SER A 490 -5.94 43.66 -7.75
N TYR A 491 -6.48 44.50 -6.86
CA TYR A 491 -6.49 45.95 -7.05
C TYR A 491 -5.13 46.61 -6.85
N THR A 492 -4.13 45.86 -6.38
CA THR A 492 -2.75 46.32 -6.28
C THR A 492 -1.79 45.48 -7.13
N THR A 493 -0.53 45.89 -7.19
CA THR A 493 0.55 45.21 -7.92
C THR A 493 1.62 44.71 -6.96
N PHE A 494 2.11 43.50 -7.21
CA PHE A 494 3.17 42.88 -6.41
C PHE A 494 4.38 42.57 -7.27
N THR A 495 5.58 42.74 -6.71
CA THR A 495 6.84 42.27 -7.29
C THR A 495 7.52 41.27 -6.37
N HIS A 496 8.28 40.34 -6.95
CA HIS A 496 8.97 39.26 -6.23
C HIS A 496 10.47 39.36 -6.42
N SER A 497 11.23 39.18 -5.36
CA SER A 497 12.69 39.05 -5.40
C SER A 497 13.15 37.94 -4.46
N LEU A 498 14.28 37.30 -4.78
CA LEU A 498 14.94 36.37 -3.87
C LEU A 498 15.89 37.15 -2.98
N THR A 499 15.74 37.03 -1.65
CA THR A 499 16.57 37.79 -0.69
C THR A 499 17.87 37.07 -0.34
N GLN A 500 18.00 35.80 -0.73
CA GLN A 500 19.21 34.99 -0.60
C GLN A 500 19.39 34.15 -1.86
N ASN A 501 20.63 33.89 -2.26
CA ASN A 501 20.92 32.88 -3.28
C ASN A 501 20.67 31.49 -2.65
N PRO A 502 19.62 30.75 -3.02
CA PRO A 502 19.46 29.38 -2.56
C PRO A 502 20.66 28.56 -3.03
N LEU A 503 21.04 27.53 -2.26
CA LEU A 503 22.16 26.64 -2.59
C LEU A 503 22.09 26.19 -4.06
N ALA A 504 23.10 26.55 -4.85
CA ALA A 504 23.14 26.26 -6.28
C ALA A 504 23.39 24.76 -6.59
N GLN A 505 23.84 23.98 -5.61
CA GLN A 505 24.17 22.57 -5.79
C GLN A 505 23.77 21.75 -4.56
N LEU A 506 23.04 20.65 -4.80
CA LEU A 506 22.67 19.67 -3.79
C LEU A 506 23.25 18.30 -4.17
N SER A 507 24.10 17.74 -3.30
CA SER A 507 24.68 16.42 -3.51
C SER A 507 23.79 15.34 -2.90
N VAL A 508 23.23 14.48 -3.75
CA VAL A 508 22.42 13.33 -3.31
C VAL A 508 23.35 12.21 -2.84
N SER A 509 23.31 11.91 -1.54
CA SER A 509 24.07 10.78 -0.95
C SER A 509 23.26 9.48 -1.03
N PRO A 510 23.70 8.46 -1.78
CA PRO A 510 23.05 7.16 -1.81
C PRO A 510 23.29 6.41 -0.48
N TYR A 511 22.33 5.57 -0.06
CA TYR A 511 22.48 4.72 1.13
C TYR A 511 23.66 3.73 1.01
N LYS A 512 24.06 3.36 -0.21
CA LYS A 512 25.24 2.53 -0.51
C LYS A 512 25.92 3.05 -1.78
N LEU A 513 27.21 3.41 -1.70
CA LEU A 513 28.06 3.70 -2.85
C LEU A 513 28.36 2.41 -3.62
N ASN A 514 27.40 1.94 -4.41
CA ASN A 514 27.65 0.91 -5.40
C ASN A 514 27.57 1.60 -6.77
N SER A 515 28.70 1.65 -7.48
CA SER A 515 28.81 2.31 -8.79
C SER A 515 27.87 1.74 -9.87
N ALA A 516 27.25 0.58 -9.60
CA ALA A 516 26.20 -0.01 -10.43
C ALA A 516 24.81 0.66 -10.26
N ILE A 517 24.59 1.47 -9.19
CA ILE A 517 23.32 2.17 -8.96
C ILE A 517 23.18 3.40 -9.88
N PHE A 518 24.30 3.92 -10.37
CA PHE A 518 24.35 5.01 -11.37
C PHE A 518 24.36 4.51 -12.82
N ASN A 519 24.22 3.20 -13.04
CA ASN A 519 24.39 2.61 -14.36
C ASN A 519 23.05 2.32 -15.04
N SER A 520 22.37 3.38 -15.47
CA SER A 520 21.42 3.33 -16.59
C SER A 520 21.20 4.75 -17.06
N SER A 521 21.70 5.13 -18.25
CA SER A 521 21.23 6.14 -19.22
C SER A 521 20.42 7.40 -18.77
N SER A 522 20.38 7.71 -17.48
CA SER A 522 19.36 8.49 -16.80
C SER A 522 20.09 9.23 -15.68
N ASN A 523 20.15 10.56 -15.73
CA ASN A 523 20.77 11.39 -14.69
C ASN A 523 19.87 11.49 -13.44
N SER A 524 19.45 10.35 -12.89
CA SER A 524 18.47 10.26 -11.80
C SER A 524 18.83 9.17 -10.79
N ILE A 525 18.27 9.28 -9.57
CA ILE A 525 18.39 8.30 -8.49
C ILE A 525 16.99 7.95 -7.97
N LYS A 526 16.74 6.66 -7.73
CA LYS A 526 15.50 6.23 -7.06
C LYS A 526 15.46 6.81 -5.65
N VAL A 527 14.34 7.43 -5.27
CA VAL A 527 14.15 8.04 -3.93
C VAL A 527 14.45 7.03 -2.81
N SER A 528 14.06 5.76 -2.98
CA SER A 528 14.33 4.68 -2.02
C SER A 528 15.82 4.35 -1.84
N HIS A 529 16.69 4.77 -2.77
CA HIS A 529 18.14 4.61 -2.70
C HIS A 529 18.85 5.86 -2.19
N ALA A 530 18.14 6.99 -2.05
CA ALA A 530 18.66 8.24 -1.52
C ALA A 530 18.47 8.28 0.01
N ASN A 531 19.42 8.85 0.74
CA ASN A 531 19.29 9.06 2.18
C ASN A 531 18.43 10.29 2.49
N CYS A 532 17.11 10.17 2.28
CA CYS A 532 16.14 11.26 2.41
C CYS A 532 16.16 11.97 3.78
N GLU A 533 16.48 11.26 4.86
CA GLU A 533 16.55 11.82 6.23
C GLU A 533 17.75 12.74 6.45
N LYS A 534 18.84 12.55 5.68
CA LYS A 534 20.04 13.38 5.77
C LYS A 534 20.04 14.58 4.83
N PHE A 535 19.00 14.76 4.02
CA PHE A 535 18.93 15.95 3.16
C PHE A 535 18.59 17.17 3.98
N PRO A 536 19.39 18.25 3.88
CA PRO A 536 18.99 19.52 4.47
C PRO A 536 17.74 20.03 3.76
N LYS A 537 16.78 20.52 4.54
CA LYS A 537 15.72 21.37 3.98
C LYS A 537 16.36 22.63 3.42
N MET A 538 15.98 23.02 2.21
CA MET A 538 16.51 24.21 1.55
C MET A 538 15.51 25.36 1.70
N PRO A 539 15.77 26.33 2.60
CA PRO A 539 14.89 27.48 2.74
C PRO A 539 15.06 28.41 1.52
N ILE A 540 13.95 28.71 0.86
CA ILE A 540 13.85 29.73 -0.18
C ILE A 540 13.15 30.94 0.43
N HIS A 541 13.82 32.09 0.45
CA HIS A 541 13.26 33.33 0.93
C HIS A 541 12.82 34.21 -0.24
N VAL A 542 11.51 34.41 -0.35
CA VAL A 542 10.87 35.25 -1.38
C VAL A 542 10.39 36.53 -0.72
N GLU A 543 10.96 37.67 -1.08
CA GLU A 543 10.41 38.98 -0.72
C GLU A 543 9.30 39.35 -1.70
N VAL A 544 8.13 39.66 -1.13
CA VAL A 544 6.97 40.17 -1.83
C VAL A 544 6.87 41.66 -1.51
N SER A 545 6.99 42.51 -2.53
CA SER A 545 6.82 43.96 -2.39
C SER A 545 5.49 44.38 -2.99
N ASN A 546 4.65 45.08 -2.23
CA ASN A 546 3.44 45.70 -2.77
C ASN A 546 3.80 47.07 -3.34
N THR A 547 3.76 47.18 -4.67
CA THR A 547 4.15 48.39 -5.41
C THR A 547 2.96 49.24 -5.86
N GLY A 548 1.73 48.82 -5.55
CA GLY A 548 0.54 49.58 -5.87
C GLY A 548 0.00 50.39 -4.68
N GLU A 549 -1.20 50.92 -4.87
CA GLU A 549 -1.82 51.92 -3.97
C GLU A 549 -2.73 51.29 -2.91
N PHE A 550 -3.04 50.00 -3.02
CA PHE A 550 -3.97 49.31 -2.13
C PHE A 550 -3.27 48.22 -1.33
N ASP A 551 -3.64 48.12 -0.06
CA ASP A 551 -3.34 46.94 0.76
C ASP A 551 -3.98 45.71 0.12
N GLY A 552 -3.29 44.57 0.17
CA GLY A 552 -3.82 43.39 -0.50
C GLY A 552 -3.21 42.06 -0.05
N PRO A 553 -4.01 41.00 -0.07
CA PRO A 553 -3.50 39.63 -0.01
C PRO A 553 -2.81 39.23 -1.33
N HIS A 554 -1.75 38.44 -1.21
CA HIS A 554 -1.02 37.85 -2.33
C HIS A 554 -0.62 36.41 -2.00
N THR A 555 -0.70 35.51 -2.99
CA THR A 555 -0.23 34.12 -2.84
C THR A 555 1.08 33.93 -3.59
N VAL A 556 2.12 33.50 -2.89
CA VAL A 556 3.40 33.11 -3.48
C VAL A 556 3.31 31.63 -3.86
N PHE A 557 3.53 31.32 -5.14
CA PHE A 557 3.61 29.94 -5.63
C PHE A 557 5.05 29.57 -5.94
N VAL A 558 5.49 28.40 -5.48
CA VAL A 558 6.79 27.82 -5.84
C VAL A 558 6.54 26.58 -6.67
N PHE A 559 6.99 26.62 -7.92
CA PHE A 559 6.91 25.49 -8.85
C PHE A 559 8.31 24.89 -9.07
N ALA A 560 8.37 23.57 -9.21
CA ALA A 560 9.55 22.85 -9.65
C ALA A 560 9.38 22.36 -11.10
N GLU A 561 10.44 22.49 -11.88
CA GLU A 561 10.56 21.96 -13.23
C GLU A 561 11.74 20.99 -13.28
N ALA A 562 11.48 19.76 -13.71
CA ALA A 562 12.52 18.75 -13.80
C ALA A 562 13.26 18.86 -15.16
N PRO A 563 14.58 18.55 -15.22
CA PRO A 563 15.32 18.55 -16.48
C PRO A 563 14.68 17.60 -17.50
N ARG A 564 14.47 18.07 -18.73
CA ARG A 564 13.86 17.26 -19.82
C ARG A 564 14.74 16.09 -20.27
N ASN A 565 16.04 16.15 -19.97
CA ASN A 565 17.01 15.14 -20.38
C ASN A 565 17.27 14.17 -19.20
N GLY A 566 16.96 12.88 -19.40
CA GLY A 566 17.41 11.82 -18.50
C GLY A 566 16.34 10.95 -17.86
N ILE A 567 15.04 11.18 -18.06
CA ILE A 567 13.99 10.22 -17.64
C ILE A 567 13.00 10.06 -18.80
N LYS A 568 12.89 8.84 -19.34
CA LYS A 568 11.94 8.53 -20.41
C LYS A 568 10.50 8.65 -19.87
N GLY A 569 9.61 9.30 -20.61
CA GLY A 569 8.22 9.53 -20.18
C GLY A 569 8.03 10.71 -19.21
N LEU A 570 9.07 11.53 -18.99
CA LEU A 570 8.96 12.75 -18.19
C LEU A 570 8.20 13.84 -18.97
N GLY A 571 6.88 13.87 -18.79
CA GLY A 571 5.96 14.78 -19.47
C GLY A 571 5.43 15.93 -18.60
N VAL A 572 6.06 16.21 -17.46
CA VAL A 572 5.62 17.26 -16.53
C VAL A 572 6.17 18.62 -17.02
N ASN A 573 5.30 19.59 -17.26
CA ASN A 573 5.65 20.98 -17.57
C ASN A 573 6.29 21.65 -16.34
N LYS A 574 5.52 21.71 -15.25
CA LYS A 574 5.91 22.19 -13.92
C LYS A 574 5.03 21.55 -12.86
N GLN A 575 5.48 21.49 -11.61
CA GLN A 575 4.67 21.02 -10.48
C GLN A 575 4.75 21.98 -9.31
N LEU A 576 3.62 22.28 -8.68
CA LEU A 576 3.57 23.06 -7.47
C LEU A 576 4.21 22.25 -6.35
N ILE A 577 5.12 22.88 -5.61
CA ILE A 577 5.78 22.25 -4.47
C ILE A 577 5.43 22.93 -3.14
N ALA A 578 5.09 24.21 -3.21
CA ALA A 578 4.66 24.99 -2.05
C ALA A 578 3.88 26.23 -2.48
N PHE A 579 3.05 26.72 -1.57
CA PHE A 579 2.41 28.01 -1.66
C PHE A 579 2.27 28.63 -0.28
N GLU A 580 2.23 29.95 -0.21
CA GLU A 580 1.98 30.70 1.01
C GLU A 580 1.14 31.95 0.70
N ASN A 581 0.11 32.19 1.52
CA ASN A 581 -0.71 33.39 1.42
C ASN A 581 -0.20 34.46 2.39
N VAL A 582 -0.01 35.69 1.91
CA VAL A 582 0.45 36.82 2.72
C VAL A 582 -0.37 38.07 2.45
N HIS A 583 -0.65 38.84 3.49
CA HIS A 583 -1.13 40.20 3.36
C HIS A 583 0.05 41.18 3.38
N VAL A 584 0.08 42.13 2.44
CA VAL A 584 1.13 43.15 2.32
C VAL A 584 0.48 44.52 2.12
N THR A 585 0.73 45.43 3.05
CA THR A 585 0.32 46.84 3.00
C THR A 585 0.93 47.55 1.79
N ALA A 586 0.24 48.53 1.22
CA ALA A 586 0.73 49.35 0.11
C ALA A 586 2.11 49.96 0.44
N GLY A 587 3.06 49.83 -0.49
CA GLY A 587 4.45 50.28 -0.33
C GLY A 587 5.31 49.41 0.61
N ALA A 588 4.73 48.43 1.31
CA ALA A 588 5.46 47.56 2.22
C ALA A 588 6.04 46.32 1.52
N LYS A 589 6.94 45.65 2.24
CA LYS A 589 7.59 44.41 1.83
C LYS A 589 7.39 43.33 2.88
N ARG A 590 7.28 42.07 2.45
CA ARG A 590 7.18 40.92 3.34
C ARG A 590 7.97 39.75 2.78
N THR A 591 8.81 39.14 3.62
CA THR A 591 9.58 37.95 3.26
C THR A 591 8.83 36.69 3.66
N VAL A 592 8.70 35.77 2.71
CA VAL A 592 8.14 34.43 2.90
C VAL A 592 9.27 33.41 2.82
N GLN A 593 9.34 32.50 3.79
CA GLN A 593 10.25 31.37 3.75
C GLN A 593 9.49 30.10 3.32
N VAL A 594 10.03 29.39 2.34
CA VAL A 594 9.53 28.09 1.87
C VAL A 594 10.64 27.05 1.97
N ASP A 595 10.43 25.99 2.75
CA ASP A 595 11.38 24.89 2.86
C ASP A 595 11.17 23.85 1.74
N VAL A 596 12.18 23.65 0.90
CA VAL A 596 12.18 22.63 -0.14
C VAL A 596 12.87 21.35 0.33
N ASP A 597 12.14 20.24 0.33
CA ASP A 597 12.66 18.88 0.56
C ASP A 597 12.86 18.20 -0.81
N ALA A 598 14.10 17.86 -1.16
CA ALA A 598 14.41 17.29 -2.47
C ALA A 598 13.73 15.94 -2.72
N CYS A 599 13.64 15.07 -1.71
CA CYS A 599 13.01 13.76 -1.87
C CYS A 599 11.49 13.84 -2.01
N LYS A 600 10.85 14.85 -1.43
CA LYS A 600 9.40 15.03 -1.51
C LYS A 600 8.96 15.91 -2.67
N HIS A 601 9.63 17.03 -2.86
CA HIS A 601 9.20 18.10 -3.76
C HIS A 601 9.81 18.00 -5.17
N LEU A 602 11.00 17.43 -5.30
CA LEU A 602 11.70 17.31 -6.60
C LEU A 602 11.64 15.91 -7.21
N ALA A 603 11.08 14.94 -6.47
CA ALA A 603 10.87 13.59 -6.98
C ALA A 603 9.85 13.56 -8.11
N VAL A 604 10.10 12.69 -9.07
CA VAL A 604 9.25 12.42 -10.24
C VAL A 604 9.01 10.92 -10.34
N VAL A 605 7.87 10.53 -10.92
CA VAL A 605 7.49 9.13 -11.10
C VAL A 605 7.86 8.70 -12.52
N ASP A 606 8.71 7.67 -12.63
CA ASP A 606 9.09 7.07 -13.91
C ASP A 606 7.93 6.24 -14.52
N GLU A 607 8.09 5.82 -15.78
CA GLU A 607 7.10 5.03 -16.53
C GLU A 607 6.89 3.61 -15.94
N TYR A 608 7.77 3.13 -15.06
CA TYR A 608 7.82 1.72 -14.64
C TYR A 608 7.22 1.46 -13.25
N ALA A 609 6.93 2.51 -12.47
CA ALA A 609 6.41 2.38 -11.10
C ALA A 609 5.03 1.71 -11.02
N LEU A 610 4.11 1.98 -11.97
CA LEU A 610 2.81 1.29 -12.04
C LEU A 610 2.92 -0.07 -12.75
N THR A 611 3.78 -0.15 -13.77
CA THR A 611 3.92 -1.30 -14.65
C THR A 611 4.32 -2.55 -13.88
N ASN A 612 5.22 -2.47 -12.90
CA ASN A 612 5.67 -3.67 -12.19
C ASN A 612 4.58 -4.31 -11.31
N THR A 613 3.77 -3.51 -10.62
CA THR A 613 2.68 -4.04 -9.77
C THR A 613 1.54 -4.59 -10.61
N VAL A 614 1.14 -3.86 -11.65
CA VAL A 614 0.04 -4.26 -12.54
C VAL A 614 0.45 -5.42 -13.45
N THR A 615 1.71 -5.50 -13.89
CA THR A 615 2.21 -6.63 -14.71
C THR A 615 2.16 -7.94 -13.95
N VAL A 616 2.48 -7.95 -12.65
CA VAL A 616 2.37 -9.17 -11.84
C VAL A 616 0.90 -9.59 -11.72
N GLN A 617 -0.01 -8.65 -11.45
CA GLN A 617 -1.44 -8.92 -11.38
C GLN A 617 -2.02 -9.39 -12.73
N MET A 618 -1.56 -8.82 -13.85
CA MET A 618 -1.90 -9.25 -15.21
C MET A 618 -1.39 -10.65 -15.53
N ARG A 619 -0.13 -10.97 -15.18
CA ARG A 619 0.42 -12.33 -15.37
C ARG A 619 -0.27 -13.38 -14.51
N LEU A 620 -0.79 -12.99 -13.35
CA LEU A 620 -1.62 -13.85 -12.50
C LEU A 620 -3.05 -14.01 -13.03
N GLY A 621 -3.39 -13.39 -14.17
CA GLY A 621 -4.71 -13.48 -14.79
C GLY A 621 -5.81 -12.74 -14.02
N MET A 622 -5.45 -11.85 -13.07
CA MET A 622 -6.41 -11.15 -12.21
C MET A 622 -7.33 -10.17 -12.98
N PHE A 623 -7.07 -9.96 -14.28
CA PHE A 623 -7.87 -9.10 -15.16
C PHE A 623 -8.55 -9.86 -16.31
N ASP A 624 -8.25 -11.15 -16.48
CA ASP A 624 -8.65 -11.96 -17.65
C ASP A 624 -10.07 -12.55 -17.53
N GLY A 625 -10.74 -12.35 -16.39
CA GLY A 625 -12.01 -13.02 -16.09
C GLY A 625 -11.85 -14.54 -16.04
N ASN A 626 -12.84 -15.30 -16.52
CA ASN A 626 -12.78 -16.77 -16.57
C ASN A 626 -12.02 -17.33 -17.79
N LEU A 627 -11.23 -16.50 -18.49
CA LEU A 627 -10.60 -16.88 -19.76
C LEU A 627 -9.14 -17.33 -19.60
N GLY A 628 -8.56 -17.20 -18.41
CA GLY A 628 -7.19 -17.63 -18.13
C GLY A 628 -7.04 -19.16 -18.02
N PRO A 629 -5.83 -19.71 -18.25
CA PRO A 629 -5.58 -21.16 -18.21
C PRO A 629 -5.88 -21.81 -16.85
N TYR A 630 -6.01 -21.01 -15.79
CA TYR A 630 -6.28 -21.45 -14.43
C TYR A 630 -7.69 -21.12 -13.93
N ALA A 631 -8.53 -20.47 -14.76
CA ALA A 631 -9.84 -19.98 -14.36
C ALA A 631 -10.85 -21.08 -13.96
N ASN A 632 -10.63 -22.31 -14.44
CA ASN A 632 -11.50 -23.46 -14.15
C ASN A 632 -11.10 -24.24 -12.90
N LEU A 633 -10.01 -23.84 -12.22
CA LEU A 633 -9.60 -24.43 -10.95
C LEU A 633 -10.53 -23.94 -9.84
N GLY A 634 -11.10 -24.86 -9.07
CA GLY A 634 -12.04 -24.57 -7.99
C GLY A 634 -11.96 -25.59 -6.86
N PRO A 635 -12.99 -25.67 -5.99
CA PRO A 635 -12.97 -26.56 -4.82
C PRO A 635 -12.73 -28.04 -5.13
N ARG A 636 -13.18 -28.54 -6.30
CA ARG A 636 -12.95 -29.91 -6.75
C ARG A 636 -11.47 -30.24 -7.04
N ASP A 637 -10.67 -29.21 -7.28
CA ASP A 637 -9.25 -29.31 -7.59
C ASP A 637 -8.38 -29.21 -6.30
N VAL A 638 -9.01 -28.91 -5.16
CA VAL A 638 -8.37 -28.93 -3.84
C VAL A 638 -8.55 -30.31 -3.21
N CYS A 639 -7.50 -30.82 -2.55
CA CYS A 639 -7.53 -32.13 -1.87
C CYS A 639 -7.83 -33.34 -2.78
N THR A 640 -7.52 -33.26 -4.08
CA THR A 640 -7.66 -34.41 -4.99
C THR A 640 -6.80 -35.60 -4.53
N PRO A 641 -7.16 -36.84 -4.87
CA PRO A 641 -6.32 -38.01 -4.58
C PRO A 641 -4.89 -37.88 -5.11
N ILE A 642 -4.72 -37.24 -6.26
CA ILE A 642 -3.40 -36.97 -6.87
C ILE A 642 -2.58 -36.03 -5.97
N HIS A 643 -3.18 -34.96 -5.45
CA HIS A 643 -2.49 -34.03 -4.54
C HIS A 643 -2.11 -34.70 -3.21
N GLN A 644 -2.99 -35.54 -2.66
CA GLN A 644 -2.70 -36.29 -1.43
C GLN A 644 -1.59 -37.34 -1.64
N HIS A 645 -1.60 -38.03 -2.79
CA HIS A 645 -0.51 -38.94 -3.17
C HIS A 645 0.82 -38.19 -3.35
N LEU A 646 0.80 -37.03 -4.01
CA LEU A 646 1.99 -36.20 -4.16
C LEU A 646 2.54 -35.70 -2.81
N ALA A 647 1.66 -35.39 -1.85
CA ALA A 647 2.07 -35.03 -0.49
C ALA A 647 2.74 -36.21 0.24
N LEU A 648 2.24 -37.44 0.05
CA LEU A 648 2.88 -38.65 0.58
C LEU A 648 4.25 -38.90 -0.06
N GLU A 649 4.33 -38.81 -1.39
CA GLU A 649 5.58 -38.97 -2.14
C GLU A 649 6.62 -37.92 -1.73
N ALA A 650 6.21 -36.66 -1.55
CA ALA A 650 7.09 -35.61 -1.04
C ALA A 650 7.63 -35.93 0.36
N ALA A 651 6.81 -36.51 1.24
CA ALA A 651 7.22 -36.96 2.56
C ALA A 651 8.22 -38.14 2.47
N HIS A 652 7.95 -39.17 1.65
CA HIS A 652 8.89 -40.29 1.41
C HIS A 652 10.24 -39.78 0.93
N GLN A 653 10.24 -38.82 0.00
CA GLN A 653 11.44 -38.26 -0.59
C GLN A 653 12.23 -37.33 0.35
N GLY A 654 11.57 -36.75 1.35
CA GLY A 654 12.15 -35.80 2.31
C GLY A 654 12.71 -36.46 3.57
N ILE A 655 12.19 -37.62 3.97
CA ILE A 655 12.66 -38.34 5.17
C ILE A 655 14.07 -38.90 4.95
N VAL A 656 14.95 -38.70 5.93
CA VAL A 656 16.37 -39.05 5.84
C VAL A 656 16.72 -40.15 6.83
N LEU A 657 17.27 -41.26 6.32
CA LEU A 657 17.87 -42.30 7.15
C LEU A 657 19.29 -41.88 7.57
N LEU A 658 19.52 -41.69 8.86
CA LEU A 658 20.77 -41.17 9.42
C LEU A 658 21.68 -42.28 9.97
N LYS A 659 21.11 -43.39 10.41
CA LYS A 659 21.82 -44.54 10.96
C LYS A 659 21.05 -45.82 10.65
N ASN A 660 21.74 -46.90 10.30
CA ASN A 660 21.15 -48.24 10.12
C ASN A 660 22.21 -49.33 10.38
N ASP A 661 22.46 -49.61 11.65
CA ASP A 661 23.45 -50.61 12.07
C ASP A 661 22.94 -52.02 11.81
N GLY A 662 23.81 -52.92 11.35
CA GLY A 662 23.47 -54.32 11.11
C GLY A 662 22.39 -54.56 10.04
N ARG A 663 22.04 -53.54 9.23
CA ARG A 663 20.88 -53.54 8.32
C ARG A 663 19.56 -53.87 9.06
N SER A 664 19.41 -53.30 10.26
CA SER A 664 18.24 -53.53 11.13
C SER A 664 16.93 -53.01 10.54
N LEU A 665 16.99 -51.97 9.70
CA LEU A 665 15.91 -51.58 8.82
C LEU A 665 16.13 -52.11 7.39
N PRO A 666 15.06 -52.57 6.71
CA PRO A 666 13.66 -52.49 7.13
C PRO A 666 13.21 -53.55 8.16
N LEU A 667 12.25 -53.19 9.02
CA LEU A 667 11.56 -54.13 9.89
C LEU A 667 10.66 -55.05 9.05
N SER A 668 10.64 -56.33 9.40
CA SER A 668 9.76 -57.32 8.78
C SER A 668 8.46 -57.47 9.60
N PRO A 669 7.26 -57.28 8.99
CA PRO A 669 5.98 -57.52 9.66
C PRO A 669 5.78 -58.95 10.18
N THR A 670 6.46 -59.93 9.58
CA THR A 670 6.35 -61.34 9.99
C THR A 670 7.23 -61.68 11.19
N ARG A 671 8.40 -61.02 11.32
CA ARG A 671 9.33 -61.17 12.45
C ARG A 671 9.04 -60.22 13.61
N HIS A 672 8.57 -59.01 13.33
CA HIS A 672 8.26 -57.99 14.32
C HIS A 672 6.75 -57.76 14.34
N ARG A 673 6.03 -58.70 14.95
CA ARG A 673 4.55 -58.70 14.96
C ARG A 673 4.00 -57.66 15.93
N THR A 674 4.77 -57.33 16.96
CA THR A 674 4.47 -56.30 17.95
C THR A 674 5.53 -55.20 17.94
N VAL A 675 5.09 -53.94 17.85
CA VAL A 675 5.97 -52.77 17.84
C VAL A 675 5.56 -51.80 18.94
N ALA A 676 6.47 -51.49 19.86
CA ALA A 676 6.27 -50.42 20.82
C ALA A 676 6.46 -49.07 20.12
N VAL A 677 5.44 -48.22 20.13
CA VAL A 677 5.48 -46.90 19.51
C VAL A 677 5.46 -45.86 20.62
N ILE A 678 6.61 -45.23 20.88
CA ILE A 678 6.86 -44.49 22.12
C ILE A 678 7.31 -43.07 21.85
N GLY A 679 6.76 -42.08 22.53
CA GLY A 679 7.30 -40.71 22.56
C GLY A 679 6.26 -39.61 22.34
N PRO A 680 6.58 -38.35 22.66
CA PRO A 680 5.61 -37.26 22.64
C PRO A 680 5.11 -36.91 21.22
N ASN A 681 5.86 -37.28 20.17
CA ASN A 681 5.48 -37.06 18.77
C ASN A 681 4.91 -38.32 18.09
N SER A 682 4.60 -39.37 18.85
CA SER A 682 4.21 -40.67 18.29
C SER A 682 2.78 -40.72 17.74
N ASP A 683 1.87 -39.91 18.25
CA ASP A 683 0.47 -39.86 17.80
C ASP A 683 -0.02 -38.40 17.66
N VAL A 684 0.68 -37.63 16.83
CA VAL A 684 0.44 -36.20 16.62
C VAL A 684 0.01 -35.90 15.19
N THR A 685 -0.84 -34.88 15.02
CA THR A 685 -1.31 -34.38 13.72
C THR A 685 -0.65 -33.03 13.38
N GLU A 686 -0.83 -32.02 14.25
CA GLU A 686 -0.40 -30.64 14.01
C GLU A 686 1.13 -30.48 14.01
N THR A 687 1.86 -31.20 14.87
CA THR A 687 3.33 -31.13 14.88
C THR A 687 3.94 -31.54 13.54
N MET A 688 3.33 -32.47 12.81
CA MET A 688 3.88 -32.95 11.53
C MET A 688 3.86 -31.90 10.42
N ILE A 689 3.02 -30.86 10.51
CA ILE A 689 2.86 -29.87 9.42
C ILE A 689 3.62 -28.57 9.65
N GLY A 690 4.28 -28.38 10.80
CA GLY A 690 5.08 -27.20 11.11
C GLY A 690 4.25 -25.92 11.32
N ASN A 691 4.93 -24.76 11.33
CA ASN A 691 4.29 -23.44 11.39
C ASN A 691 3.94 -22.93 9.98
N TYR A 692 3.04 -21.94 9.88
CA TYR A 692 2.55 -21.42 8.59
C TYR A 692 1.87 -22.47 7.67
N ALA A 693 1.28 -23.50 8.26
CA ALA A 693 0.60 -24.55 7.52
C ALA A 693 -0.88 -24.21 7.24
N GLY A 694 -1.36 -24.58 6.04
CA GLY A 694 -2.80 -24.61 5.76
C GLY A 694 -3.51 -25.79 6.44
N LYS A 695 -4.84 -25.83 6.38
CA LYS A 695 -5.62 -26.96 6.90
C LYS A 695 -5.40 -28.19 6.00
N ALA A 696 -4.85 -29.27 6.55
CA ALA A 696 -4.61 -30.48 5.77
C ALA A 696 -5.92 -31.19 5.40
N CYS A 697 -5.90 -31.93 4.28
CA CYS A 697 -7.05 -32.69 3.81
C CYS A 697 -7.38 -33.88 4.73
N ALA A 698 -6.35 -34.55 5.22
CA ALA A 698 -6.42 -35.68 6.16
C ALA A 698 -5.03 -35.90 6.77
N TYR A 699 -4.97 -36.44 7.98
CA TYR A 699 -3.72 -36.75 8.68
C TYR A 699 -3.56 -38.26 8.86
N THR A 700 -2.33 -38.75 8.75
CA THR A 700 -1.93 -40.07 9.24
C THR A 700 -0.81 -39.89 10.25
N THR A 701 -1.09 -40.17 11.53
CA THR A 701 -0.08 -40.06 12.61
C THR A 701 0.97 -41.19 12.50
N PRO A 702 2.15 -41.06 13.12
CA PRO A 702 3.15 -42.15 13.12
C PRO A 702 2.60 -43.45 13.71
N LEU A 703 1.83 -43.38 14.79
CA LEU A 703 1.14 -44.52 15.39
C LEU A 703 0.18 -45.19 14.40
N GLN A 704 -0.67 -44.41 13.73
CA GLN A 704 -1.60 -44.94 12.72
C GLN A 704 -0.86 -45.59 11.55
N GLY A 705 0.20 -44.96 11.05
CA GLY A 705 1.03 -45.49 9.97
C GLY A 705 1.69 -46.82 10.33
N ILE A 706 2.29 -46.92 11.52
CA ILE A 706 2.96 -48.16 11.99
C ILE A 706 1.93 -49.27 12.25
N SER A 707 0.74 -48.92 12.76
CA SER A 707 -0.34 -49.88 13.04
C SER A 707 -0.87 -50.58 11.78
N LYS A 708 -0.59 -50.03 10.58
CA LYS A 708 -0.87 -50.69 9.29
C LYS A 708 -0.03 -51.96 9.10
N TYR A 709 1.16 -52.03 9.69
CA TYR A 709 2.14 -53.08 9.45
C TYR A 709 2.27 -54.09 10.61
N ALA A 710 2.06 -53.66 11.85
CA ALA A 710 2.21 -54.51 13.03
C ALA A 710 1.29 -54.08 14.17
N ARG A 711 1.04 -54.97 15.15
CA ARG A 711 0.30 -54.62 16.37
C ARG A 711 1.11 -53.62 17.19
N THR A 712 0.51 -52.51 17.59
CA THR A 712 1.22 -51.44 18.32
C THR A 712 0.96 -51.47 19.82
N LEU A 713 2.02 -51.21 20.60
CA LEU A 713 1.95 -50.90 22.04
C LEU A 713 2.34 -49.44 22.20
N HIS A 714 1.36 -48.55 22.38
CA HIS A 714 1.60 -47.10 22.38
C HIS A 714 1.81 -46.54 23.79
N GLN A 715 2.82 -45.69 23.94
CA GLN A 715 3.05 -44.88 25.14
C GLN A 715 3.61 -43.51 24.79
N ALA A 716 3.02 -42.42 25.29
CA ALA A 716 3.57 -41.09 25.05
C ALA A 716 4.95 -40.89 25.73
N GLY A 717 5.19 -41.56 26.87
CA GLY A 717 6.43 -41.48 27.66
C GLY A 717 6.61 -40.15 28.41
N CYS A 718 6.34 -39.03 27.74
CA CYS A 718 6.24 -37.69 28.30
C CYS A 718 4.83 -37.12 28.08
N SER A 719 4.40 -36.17 28.91
CA SER A 719 3.10 -35.49 28.77
C SER A 719 3.02 -34.48 27.61
N GLY A 720 4.15 -34.22 26.94
CA GLY A 720 4.26 -33.32 25.79
C GLY A 720 5.71 -33.20 25.33
N VAL A 721 5.95 -32.47 24.25
CA VAL A 721 7.27 -32.37 23.61
C VAL A 721 8.30 -31.70 24.51
N ALA A 722 7.94 -30.69 25.30
CA ALA A 722 8.85 -30.10 26.28
C ALA A 722 9.39 -31.10 27.31
N CYS A 723 8.70 -32.24 27.50
CA CYS A 723 9.05 -33.35 28.37
C CYS A 723 9.62 -32.89 29.73
N ALA A 724 8.82 -32.16 30.51
CA ALA A 724 9.26 -31.55 31.77
C ALA A 724 9.47 -32.54 32.94
N GLY A 725 9.10 -33.81 32.78
CA GLY A 725 9.25 -34.84 33.81
C GLY A 725 9.23 -36.27 33.24
N ASN A 726 9.41 -37.26 34.11
CA ASN A 726 9.67 -38.66 33.76
C ASN A 726 8.55 -39.66 34.16
N GLN A 727 7.36 -39.16 34.51
CA GLN A 727 6.27 -39.98 35.07
C GLN A 727 5.81 -41.13 34.15
N GLY A 728 5.88 -40.95 32.83
CA GLY A 728 5.48 -41.98 31.84
C GLY A 728 6.55 -43.00 31.48
N PHE A 729 7.76 -42.93 32.08
CA PHE A 729 8.89 -43.76 31.66
C PHE A 729 8.67 -45.23 31.98
N GLY A 730 8.10 -45.56 33.15
CA GLY A 730 7.85 -46.94 33.54
C GLY A 730 6.93 -47.68 32.57
N ALA A 731 5.85 -47.02 32.13
CA ALA A 731 4.93 -47.59 31.14
C ALA A 731 5.60 -47.76 29.76
N ALA A 732 6.41 -46.78 29.33
CA ALA A 732 7.19 -46.87 28.11
C ALA A 732 8.20 -48.02 28.13
N GLU A 733 8.91 -48.22 29.24
CA GLU A 733 9.84 -49.35 29.42
C GLU A 733 9.11 -50.70 29.38
N MET A 734 7.92 -50.82 29.98
CA MET A 734 7.12 -52.05 29.92
C MET A 734 6.68 -52.37 28.49
N ALA A 735 6.13 -51.39 27.76
CA ALA A 735 5.74 -51.56 26.36
C ALA A 735 6.93 -52.02 25.50
N ALA A 736 8.11 -51.45 25.72
CA ALA A 736 9.33 -51.83 25.01
C ALA A 736 9.86 -53.24 25.36
N ARG A 737 9.63 -53.73 26.59
CA ARG A 737 9.99 -55.11 27.01
C ARG A 737 9.09 -56.17 26.39
N GLU A 738 7.84 -55.80 26.08
CA GLU A 738 6.82 -56.70 25.53
C GLU A 738 6.85 -56.77 24.00
N ALA A 739 7.35 -55.73 23.32
CA ALA A 739 7.36 -55.67 21.87
C ALA A 739 8.59 -56.35 21.21
N ASP A 740 8.40 -56.84 19.99
CA ASP A 740 9.45 -57.43 19.15
C ASP A 740 10.40 -56.37 18.57
N ALA A 741 9.95 -55.11 18.44
CA ALA A 741 10.75 -53.96 18.05
C ALA A 741 10.21 -52.68 18.71
N THR A 742 11.04 -51.63 18.79
CA THR A 742 10.63 -50.35 19.40
C THR A 742 10.91 -49.18 18.46
N VAL A 743 9.90 -48.34 18.23
CA VAL A 743 9.99 -47.08 17.48
C VAL A 743 9.77 -45.92 18.45
N LEU A 744 10.83 -45.13 18.67
CA LEU A 744 10.81 -43.93 19.49
C LEU A 744 10.59 -42.70 18.60
N VAL A 745 9.52 -41.94 18.81
CA VAL A 745 9.21 -40.72 18.04
C VAL A 745 9.40 -39.50 18.93
N MET A 746 10.56 -38.88 18.78
CA MET A 746 11.06 -37.76 19.58
C MET A 746 11.18 -36.51 18.72
N GLY A 747 11.48 -35.36 19.32
CA GLY A 747 11.82 -34.15 18.58
C GLY A 747 11.24 -32.89 19.19
N LEU A 748 10.78 -32.00 18.33
CA LEU A 748 10.38 -30.63 18.63
C LEU A 748 8.95 -30.37 18.17
N ASP A 749 8.39 -29.26 18.63
CA ASP A 749 7.13 -28.69 18.19
C ASP A 749 7.17 -27.16 18.35
N GLN A 750 6.04 -26.50 18.05
CA GLN A 750 5.91 -25.05 18.13
C GLN A 750 5.99 -24.50 19.57
N SER A 751 5.92 -25.35 20.60
CA SER A 751 6.19 -24.90 21.98
C SER A 751 7.68 -24.61 22.21
N ILE A 752 8.56 -25.26 21.42
CA ILE A 752 10.02 -25.20 21.53
C ILE A 752 10.66 -24.34 20.43
N GLU A 753 10.18 -24.42 19.18
CA GLU A 753 10.67 -23.60 18.05
C GLU A 753 9.52 -23.00 17.24
N ALA A 754 9.40 -21.67 17.23
CA ALA A 754 8.37 -20.96 16.48
C ALA A 754 8.81 -19.53 16.12
N GLU A 755 8.01 -18.83 15.31
CA GLU A 755 8.19 -17.39 15.13
C GLU A 755 8.09 -16.70 16.49
N THR A 756 9.05 -15.82 16.81
CA THR A 756 9.27 -15.20 18.13
C THR A 756 9.79 -16.12 19.24
N ARG A 757 10.10 -17.39 18.95
CA ARG A 757 10.63 -18.35 19.93
C ARG A 757 11.81 -19.14 19.39
N ASP A 758 13.00 -18.62 19.66
CA ASP A 758 14.26 -19.25 19.32
C ASP A 758 14.69 -20.31 20.35
N ARG A 759 15.29 -21.39 19.85
CA ARG A 759 15.93 -22.40 20.70
C ARG A 759 17.24 -21.87 21.27
N THR A 760 17.50 -22.17 22.54
CA THR A 760 18.77 -21.85 23.21
C THR A 760 19.82 -22.94 23.08
N GLY A 761 19.47 -24.11 22.54
CA GLY A 761 20.36 -25.26 22.37
C GLY A 761 19.92 -26.25 21.28
N LEU A 762 20.79 -27.21 21.01
CA LEU A 762 20.66 -28.25 19.98
C LEU A 762 20.23 -29.61 20.52
N LEU A 763 20.18 -29.82 21.83
CA LEU A 763 19.70 -31.07 22.42
C LEU A 763 18.18 -31.26 22.27
N LEU A 764 17.71 -32.50 22.48
CA LEU A 764 16.28 -32.76 22.64
C LEU A 764 15.77 -32.07 23.93
N PRO A 765 14.53 -31.56 23.94
CA PRO A 765 14.00 -30.80 25.07
C PRO A 765 13.70 -31.71 26.27
N GLY A 766 13.92 -31.16 27.47
CA GLY A 766 13.60 -31.81 28.75
C GLY A 766 14.21 -33.20 28.89
N TYR A 767 13.41 -34.14 29.37
CA TYR A 767 13.83 -35.51 29.66
C TYR A 767 13.78 -36.47 28.44
N GLN A 768 13.59 -35.98 27.21
CA GLN A 768 13.48 -36.87 26.04
C GLN A 768 14.74 -37.74 25.82
N GLN A 769 15.95 -37.24 26.08
CA GLN A 769 17.18 -38.04 25.96
C GLN A 769 17.23 -39.19 26.98
N ASP A 770 16.73 -38.95 28.19
CA ASP A 770 16.66 -39.96 29.24
C ASP A 770 15.61 -41.02 28.91
N LEU A 771 14.47 -40.62 28.34
CA LEU A 771 13.44 -41.55 27.85
C LEU A 771 14.03 -42.50 26.81
N VAL A 772 14.71 -41.96 25.79
CA VAL A 772 15.37 -42.75 24.75
C VAL A 772 16.37 -43.73 25.37
N THR A 773 17.17 -43.26 26.34
CA THR A 773 18.20 -44.08 27.00
C THR A 773 17.59 -45.23 27.79
N ARG A 774 16.57 -44.96 28.61
CA ARG A 774 15.91 -46.00 29.44
C ARG A 774 15.13 -47.00 28.61
N VAL A 775 14.37 -46.53 27.61
CA VAL A 775 13.64 -47.43 26.72
C VAL A 775 14.61 -48.29 25.91
N ALA A 776 15.74 -47.73 25.45
CA ALA A 776 16.77 -48.51 24.78
C ALA A 776 17.40 -49.60 25.69
N GLN A 777 17.49 -49.35 27.00
CA GLN A 777 17.95 -50.35 27.96
C GLN A 777 16.91 -51.46 28.20
N ALA A 778 15.62 -51.13 28.15
CA ALA A 778 14.52 -52.06 28.39
C ALA A 778 14.11 -52.90 27.16
N SER A 779 14.34 -52.38 25.95
CA SER A 779 13.94 -53.02 24.69
C SER A 779 14.71 -54.32 24.43
N LYS A 780 14.01 -55.34 23.90
CA LYS A 780 14.61 -56.63 23.48
C LYS A 780 15.03 -56.66 22.01
N GLY A 781 14.27 -56.00 21.16
CA GLY A 781 14.46 -55.97 19.71
C GLY A 781 15.14 -54.71 19.17
N PRO A 782 15.20 -54.54 17.84
CA PRO A 782 15.80 -53.36 17.23
C PRO A 782 15.05 -52.09 17.63
N ILE A 783 15.81 -51.03 17.91
CA ILE A 783 15.30 -49.71 18.28
C ILE A 783 15.48 -48.74 17.12
N VAL A 784 14.40 -48.10 16.72
CA VAL A 784 14.36 -47.06 15.67
C VAL A 784 14.03 -45.73 16.33
N LEU A 785 14.94 -44.75 16.26
CA LEU A 785 14.69 -43.39 16.72
C LEU A 785 14.26 -42.50 15.55
N VAL A 786 13.01 -42.06 15.55
CA VAL A 786 12.46 -41.07 14.63
C VAL A 786 12.53 -39.69 15.28
N LEU A 787 13.16 -38.74 14.59
CA LEU A 787 13.32 -37.36 15.02
C LEU A 787 12.43 -36.46 14.16
N MET A 788 11.42 -35.87 14.77
CA MET A 788 10.54 -34.88 14.14
C MET A 788 10.93 -33.47 14.55
N SER A 789 11.57 -32.71 13.65
CA SER A 789 12.04 -31.34 13.94
C SER A 789 12.31 -30.53 12.68
N GLY A 790 12.12 -29.20 12.73
CA GLY A 790 12.49 -28.30 11.64
C GLY A 790 14.00 -28.04 11.59
N GLY A 791 14.63 -27.91 12.75
CA GLY A 791 16.09 -27.69 12.89
C GLY A 791 16.89 -28.94 13.25
N PRO A 792 18.24 -28.86 13.19
CA PRO A 792 19.14 -29.94 13.60
C PRO A 792 19.03 -30.22 15.11
N ILE A 793 19.31 -31.47 15.48
CA ILE A 793 19.37 -31.93 16.87
C ILE A 793 20.71 -32.62 17.10
N ASP A 794 21.42 -32.29 18.17
CA ASP A 794 22.59 -33.06 18.57
C ASP A 794 22.15 -34.40 19.17
N VAL A 795 22.22 -35.43 18.32
CA VAL A 795 21.87 -36.80 18.68
C VAL A 795 23.10 -37.69 18.87
N SER A 796 24.25 -37.10 19.21
CA SER A 796 25.49 -37.86 19.45
C SER A 796 25.29 -38.98 20.49
N PHE A 797 24.45 -38.74 21.52
CA PHE A 797 24.09 -39.73 22.54
C PHE A 797 23.41 -40.99 21.96
N ALA A 798 22.55 -40.83 20.94
CA ALA A 798 21.85 -41.94 20.29
C ALA A 798 22.67 -42.53 19.14
N LYS A 799 23.37 -41.69 18.37
CA LYS A 799 24.26 -42.09 17.28
C LYS A 799 25.32 -43.08 17.77
N ASN A 800 25.94 -42.78 18.91
CA ASN A 800 27.01 -43.58 19.50
C ASN A 800 26.51 -44.73 20.39
N ASN A 801 25.20 -44.86 20.61
CA ASN A 801 24.63 -45.94 21.39
C ASN A 801 24.38 -47.16 20.48
N PRO A 802 25.04 -48.32 20.72
CA PRO A 802 24.91 -49.51 19.87
C PRO A 802 23.52 -50.15 19.95
N ARG A 803 22.72 -49.84 20.98
CA ARG A 803 21.34 -50.34 21.06
C ARG A 803 20.38 -49.60 20.13
N VAL A 804 20.66 -48.34 19.80
CA VAL A 804 19.85 -47.58 18.83
C VAL A 804 20.27 -48.03 17.43
N ALA A 805 19.54 -49.00 16.90
CA ALA A 805 19.85 -49.67 15.64
C ALA A 805 19.68 -48.75 14.43
N ALA A 806 18.66 -47.88 14.43
CA ALA A 806 18.43 -46.93 13.35
C ALA A 806 18.00 -45.55 13.86
N ILE A 807 18.35 -44.51 13.08
CA ILE A 807 17.92 -43.12 13.31
C ILE A 807 17.35 -42.58 12.01
N ILE A 808 16.14 -42.03 12.07
CA ILE A 808 15.43 -41.39 10.96
C ILE A 808 15.16 -39.95 11.36
N TRP A 809 15.41 -39.00 10.46
CA TRP A 809 14.94 -37.62 10.60
C TRP A 809 13.80 -37.35 9.62
N ALA A 810 12.68 -36.88 10.18
CA ALA A 810 11.48 -36.49 9.47
C ALA A 810 11.21 -35.01 9.76
N GLY A 811 11.73 -34.12 8.92
CA GLY A 811 11.56 -32.68 9.10
C GLY A 811 10.14 -32.24 8.79
N TYR A 812 9.28 -32.16 9.82
CA TYR A 812 7.83 -31.88 9.72
C TYR A 812 7.21 -32.44 8.42
N PRO A 813 7.03 -33.77 8.36
CA PRO A 813 6.80 -34.53 7.11
C PRO A 813 5.42 -34.30 6.46
N GLY A 814 4.64 -33.33 6.91
CA GLY A 814 3.36 -32.99 6.33
C GLY A 814 2.23 -33.96 6.71
N GLN A 815 1.10 -33.80 6.03
CA GLN A 815 -0.17 -34.45 6.40
C GLN A 815 -0.13 -36.00 6.33
N ALA A 816 0.68 -36.56 5.41
CA ALA A 816 0.84 -37.99 5.21
C ALA A 816 2.11 -38.55 5.88
N GLY A 817 2.76 -37.75 6.73
CA GLY A 817 4.07 -38.03 7.26
C GLY A 817 4.17 -39.32 8.08
N GLY A 818 3.15 -39.66 8.87
CA GLY A 818 3.13 -40.91 9.62
C GLY A 818 3.09 -42.16 8.74
N ALA A 819 2.37 -42.11 7.61
CA ALA A 819 2.40 -43.19 6.62
C ALA A 819 3.79 -43.31 5.98
N ALA A 820 4.41 -42.19 5.59
CA ALA A 820 5.74 -42.19 5.00
C ALA A 820 6.83 -42.73 5.95
N ILE A 821 6.78 -42.35 7.23
CA ILE A 821 7.67 -42.87 8.27
C ILE A 821 7.52 -44.40 8.36
N ALA A 822 6.29 -44.90 8.42
CA ALA A 822 6.03 -46.33 8.52
C ALA A 822 6.50 -47.09 7.27
N ASP A 823 6.20 -46.58 6.07
CA ASP A 823 6.60 -47.21 4.81
C ASP A 823 8.13 -47.35 4.70
N ILE A 824 8.89 -46.37 5.18
CA ILE A 824 10.35 -46.46 5.26
C ILE A 824 10.78 -47.49 6.29
N ILE A 825 10.21 -47.45 7.51
CA ILE A 825 10.57 -48.38 8.60
C ILE A 825 10.34 -49.83 8.18
N PHE A 826 9.25 -50.14 7.48
CA PHE A 826 8.91 -51.50 7.05
C PHE A 826 9.39 -51.84 5.63
N GLY A 827 10.11 -50.93 4.97
CA GLY A 827 10.75 -51.18 3.68
C GLY A 827 9.81 -51.23 2.48
N ALA A 828 8.59 -50.71 2.61
CA ALA A 828 7.71 -50.46 1.46
C ALA A 828 8.29 -49.38 0.54
N VAL A 829 9.11 -48.47 1.08
CA VAL A 829 9.86 -47.46 0.31
C VAL A 829 11.31 -47.42 0.78
N ASN A 830 12.25 -47.37 -0.18
CA ASN A 830 13.67 -47.16 0.09
C ASN A 830 13.94 -45.66 0.34
N PRO A 831 14.51 -45.27 1.50
CA PRO A 831 14.74 -43.86 1.81
C PRO A 831 15.77 -43.23 0.87
N GLY A 832 15.38 -42.14 0.22
CA GLY A 832 16.23 -41.36 -0.70
C GLY A 832 16.64 -39.98 -0.18
N GLY A 833 16.07 -39.52 0.94
CA GLY A 833 16.30 -38.18 1.49
C GLY A 833 17.76 -37.89 1.81
N LYS A 834 18.11 -36.59 1.82
CA LYS A 834 19.44 -36.08 2.16
C LYS A 834 19.30 -34.81 2.99
N LEU A 835 20.15 -34.64 4.01
CA LEU A 835 20.08 -33.49 4.91
C LEU A 835 20.34 -32.16 4.18
N PRO A 836 19.40 -31.19 4.21
CA PRO A 836 19.62 -29.87 3.63
C PRO A 836 20.40 -28.92 4.57
N MET A 837 20.85 -29.41 5.72
CA MET A 837 21.61 -28.63 6.71
C MET A 837 22.71 -29.46 7.36
N THR A 838 23.74 -28.77 7.86
CA THR A 838 24.75 -29.39 8.73
C THR A 838 24.19 -29.54 10.13
N TRP A 839 24.37 -30.70 10.75
CA TRP A 839 24.01 -30.94 12.14
C TRP A 839 25.25 -30.76 13.02
N TYR A 840 25.13 -29.88 14.02
CA TYR A 840 26.22 -29.49 14.90
C TYR A 840 26.12 -30.18 16.28
N PRO A 841 27.25 -30.43 16.95
CA PRO A 841 27.25 -30.82 18.36
C PRO A 841 26.80 -29.65 19.25
N GLN A 842 26.32 -29.93 20.46
CA GLN A 842 25.80 -28.93 21.39
C GLN A 842 26.86 -27.88 21.78
N ASP A 843 28.14 -28.23 21.85
CA ASP A 843 29.23 -27.28 22.17
C ASP A 843 29.40 -26.19 21.10
N TYR A 844 28.84 -26.38 19.90
CA TYR A 844 28.81 -25.38 18.84
C TYR A 844 28.15 -24.06 19.28
N VAL A 845 27.00 -24.12 19.96
CA VAL A 845 26.24 -22.91 20.31
C VAL A 845 26.95 -22.04 21.34
N VAL A 846 27.90 -22.62 22.10
CA VAL A 846 28.74 -21.89 23.06
C VAL A 846 29.74 -20.99 22.33
N LYS A 847 30.29 -21.45 21.20
CA LYS A 847 31.29 -20.71 20.40
C LYS A 847 30.66 -19.79 19.36
N VAL A 848 29.35 -19.88 19.17
CA VAL A 848 28.63 -19.21 18.08
C VAL A 848 27.37 -18.50 18.60
N PRO A 849 27.52 -17.27 19.12
CA PRO A 849 26.39 -16.47 19.61
C PRO A 849 25.37 -16.23 18.49
N MET A 850 24.07 -16.33 18.81
CA MET A 850 23.00 -16.04 17.83
C MET A 850 23.02 -14.58 17.34
N THR A 851 23.57 -13.65 18.14
CA THR A 851 23.72 -12.24 17.78
C THR A 851 24.85 -11.97 16.77
N LEU A 852 25.76 -12.94 16.57
CA LEU A 852 26.89 -12.80 15.65
C LEU A 852 26.60 -13.45 14.30
N MET A 853 26.28 -12.64 13.29
CA MET A 853 25.91 -13.10 11.94
C MET A 853 27.11 -13.40 11.02
N ALA A 854 28.33 -13.49 11.56
CA ALA A 854 29.49 -13.87 10.78
C ALA A 854 29.32 -15.30 10.24
N MET A 855 29.57 -15.52 8.94
CA MET A 855 29.49 -16.87 8.36
C MET A 855 30.84 -17.59 8.36
N ARG A 856 31.93 -16.82 8.26
CA ARG A 856 33.29 -17.33 8.07
C ARG A 856 33.99 -17.54 9.41
N ALA A 857 34.78 -18.60 9.51
CA ALA A 857 35.62 -18.83 10.68
C ALA A 857 36.69 -17.73 10.82
N SER A 858 36.96 -17.29 12.05
CA SER A 858 37.97 -16.28 12.39
C SER A 858 38.41 -16.42 13.85
N GLY A 859 39.71 -16.60 14.12
CA GLY A 859 40.19 -16.90 15.47
C GLY A 859 39.52 -18.14 16.06
N ASP A 860 38.95 -18.02 17.27
CA ASP A 860 38.19 -19.08 17.96
C ASP A 860 36.76 -19.29 17.42
N TYR A 861 36.29 -18.40 16.56
CA TYR A 861 34.97 -18.52 15.92
C TYR A 861 35.02 -19.57 14.79
N PRO A 862 34.27 -20.70 14.90
CA PRO A 862 34.46 -21.84 14.00
C PRO A 862 33.74 -21.72 12.65
N GLY A 863 32.95 -20.65 12.43
CA GLY A 863 32.15 -20.44 11.22
C GLY A 863 30.73 -21.04 11.29
N ARG A 864 29.96 -20.90 10.20
CA ARG A 864 28.62 -21.47 10.04
C ARG A 864 28.48 -22.17 8.69
N THR A 865 27.52 -23.09 8.60
CA THR A 865 27.18 -23.89 7.40
C THR A 865 28.31 -24.80 6.90
N TYR A 866 27.98 -25.80 6.08
CA TYR A 866 28.99 -26.68 5.47
C TYR A 866 30.05 -25.94 4.65
N ARG A 867 29.75 -24.72 4.20
CA ARG A 867 30.66 -23.92 3.36
C ARG A 867 31.84 -23.38 4.15
N PHE A 868 31.63 -22.95 5.40
CA PHE A 868 32.61 -22.16 6.14
C PHE A 868 32.94 -22.71 7.53
N TYR A 869 32.13 -23.64 8.04
CA TYR A 869 32.37 -24.26 9.33
C TYR A 869 33.57 -25.20 9.27
N LYS A 870 34.47 -25.10 10.26
CA LYS A 870 35.69 -25.90 10.36
C LYS A 870 35.71 -26.86 11.55
N GLY A 871 34.63 -26.92 12.34
CA GLY A 871 34.54 -27.78 13.51
C GLY A 871 33.93 -29.17 13.22
N PRO A 872 33.76 -29.99 14.27
CA PRO A 872 33.15 -31.31 14.18
C PRO A 872 31.65 -31.24 13.86
N VAL A 873 31.14 -32.21 13.11
CA VAL A 873 29.71 -32.31 12.75
C VAL A 873 29.12 -33.62 13.25
N VAL A 874 27.85 -33.61 13.65
CA VAL A 874 27.10 -34.83 13.98
C VAL A 874 26.72 -35.54 12.68
N PHE A 875 26.13 -34.80 11.74
CA PHE A 875 25.91 -35.25 10.36
C PHE A 875 26.21 -34.10 9.38
N PRO A 876 26.93 -34.37 8.27
CA PRO A 876 27.24 -33.33 7.30
C PRO A 876 26.04 -33.01 6.40
N PHE A 877 26.09 -31.81 5.78
CA PHE A 877 25.15 -31.45 4.70
C PHE A 877 25.21 -32.47 3.56
N GLY A 878 24.04 -32.85 3.04
CA GLY A 878 23.89 -33.85 1.98
C GLY A 878 23.97 -35.30 2.46
N PHE A 879 24.10 -35.56 3.77
CA PHE A 879 24.14 -36.92 4.31
C PHE A 879 22.77 -37.59 4.28
N GLY A 880 22.73 -38.91 4.05
CA GLY A 880 21.53 -39.74 4.14
C GLY A 880 21.75 -41.11 3.52
N LEU A 881 21.48 -42.16 4.29
CA LEU A 881 21.63 -43.55 3.89
C LEU A 881 20.46 -44.01 3.01
N SER A 882 20.65 -45.13 2.33
CA SER A 882 19.66 -45.85 1.53
C SER A 882 19.74 -47.35 1.86
N TYR A 883 18.69 -48.11 1.58
CA TYR A 883 18.74 -49.58 1.63
C TYR A 883 19.53 -50.19 0.47
N THR A 884 19.87 -49.40 -0.54
CA THR A 884 20.74 -49.80 -1.64
C THR A 884 21.99 -48.93 -1.73
N THR A 885 22.94 -49.36 -2.56
CA THR A 885 24.22 -48.68 -2.80
C THR A 885 24.25 -48.12 -4.20
N PHE A 886 24.70 -46.88 -4.35
CA PHE A 886 24.90 -46.23 -5.64
C PHE A 886 26.38 -45.92 -5.84
N THR A 887 26.87 -46.12 -7.06
CA THR A 887 28.21 -45.69 -7.49
C THR A 887 28.09 -44.70 -8.65
N HIS A 888 29.08 -43.82 -8.76
CA HIS A 888 29.13 -42.76 -9.77
C HIS A 888 30.29 -43.00 -10.73
N SER A 889 30.07 -42.76 -12.02
CA SER A 889 31.11 -42.64 -13.04
C SER A 889 30.81 -41.45 -13.96
N LEU A 890 31.82 -40.91 -14.62
CA LEU A 890 31.61 -39.89 -15.66
C LEU A 890 31.41 -40.60 -17.01
N ALA A 891 30.28 -40.34 -17.68
CA ALA A 891 29.94 -41.00 -18.94
C ALA A 891 30.80 -40.51 -20.13
N GLN A 892 31.44 -39.34 -20.01
CA GLN A 892 32.35 -38.71 -20.98
C GLN A 892 33.42 -37.92 -20.24
N ASN A 893 34.58 -37.66 -20.87
CA ASN A 893 35.59 -36.72 -20.36
C ASN A 893 35.06 -35.28 -20.55
N PRO A 894 34.59 -34.58 -19.50
CA PRO A 894 34.06 -33.23 -19.65
C PRO A 894 35.16 -32.28 -20.11
N LEU A 895 34.79 -31.18 -20.77
CA LEU A 895 35.74 -30.14 -21.18
C LEU A 895 36.58 -29.69 -19.98
N ALA A 896 37.90 -29.93 -20.03
CA ALA A 896 38.80 -29.62 -18.94
C ALA A 896 39.11 -28.12 -18.81
N GLN A 897 38.63 -27.28 -19.73
CA GLN A 897 38.93 -25.86 -19.77
C GLN A 897 37.70 -25.01 -20.10
N LEU A 898 37.55 -23.90 -19.37
CA LEU A 898 36.49 -22.91 -19.59
C LEU A 898 37.11 -21.51 -19.70
N SER A 899 36.85 -20.84 -20.82
CA SER A 899 37.40 -19.51 -21.11
C SER A 899 36.38 -18.43 -20.75
N VAL A 900 36.80 -17.40 -20.00
CA VAL A 900 35.95 -16.31 -19.50
C VAL A 900 36.28 -15.00 -20.22
N SER A 901 35.39 -14.55 -21.11
CA SER A 901 35.51 -13.28 -21.85
C SER A 901 35.03 -12.07 -21.02
N PRO A 902 35.87 -11.04 -20.79
CA PRO A 902 35.45 -9.81 -20.14
C PRO A 902 34.71 -8.86 -21.10
N TYR A 903 33.82 -8.02 -20.58
CA TYR A 903 33.08 -7.01 -21.38
C TYR A 903 33.96 -5.89 -21.97
N LYS A 904 35.17 -5.67 -21.44
CA LYS A 904 36.13 -4.66 -21.93
C LYS A 904 37.56 -5.17 -21.81
N LEU A 905 38.29 -5.15 -22.94
CA LEU A 905 39.66 -5.61 -23.11
C LEU A 905 40.71 -4.55 -22.70
N ASN A 906 40.39 -3.65 -21.75
CA ASN A 906 41.38 -2.71 -21.25
C ASN A 906 42.26 -3.42 -20.21
N SER A 907 43.56 -3.45 -20.48
CA SER A 907 44.66 -4.03 -19.70
C SER A 907 44.73 -3.64 -18.21
N VAL A 908 43.85 -2.74 -17.74
CA VAL A 908 43.79 -2.23 -16.35
C VAL A 908 42.85 -3.06 -15.45
N ILE A 909 42.11 -4.04 -15.98
CA ILE A 909 41.15 -4.84 -15.18
C ILE A 909 41.78 -6.09 -14.56
N PHE A 910 42.93 -6.55 -15.06
CA PHE A 910 43.79 -7.53 -14.39
C PHE A 910 44.60 -6.84 -13.30
N ASN A 911 43.99 -6.64 -12.13
CA ASN A 911 44.78 -6.30 -10.97
C ASN A 911 45.66 -7.52 -10.65
N SER A 912 46.96 -7.42 -10.95
CA SER A 912 47.98 -8.48 -10.79
C SER A 912 48.08 -9.05 -9.37
N SER A 913 47.39 -8.45 -8.41
CA SER A 913 47.28 -8.92 -7.03
C SER A 913 46.11 -9.89 -6.76
N SER A 914 45.10 -10.01 -7.63
CA SER A 914 43.98 -10.95 -7.46
C SER A 914 43.70 -11.74 -8.73
N ASN A 915 44.04 -13.03 -8.74
CA ASN A 915 43.86 -13.95 -9.87
C ASN A 915 42.38 -14.31 -10.10
N SER A 916 41.53 -13.32 -10.40
CA SER A 916 40.07 -13.45 -10.48
C SER A 916 39.40 -12.33 -11.29
N ILE A 917 38.26 -12.63 -11.90
CA ILE A 917 37.42 -11.66 -12.65
C ILE A 917 36.14 -11.38 -11.84
N LYS A 918 35.72 -10.12 -11.71
CA LYS A 918 34.40 -9.81 -11.14
C LYS A 918 33.30 -10.31 -12.07
N VAL A 919 32.29 -11.00 -11.55
CA VAL A 919 31.19 -11.56 -12.36
C VAL A 919 30.50 -10.47 -13.17
N SER A 920 30.33 -9.27 -12.61
CA SER A 920 29.76 -8.09 -13.32
C SER A 920 30.60 -7.58 -14.49
N HIS A 921 31.84 -8.04 -14.63
CA HIS A 921 32.75 -7.67 -15.72
C HIS A 921 32.92 -8.81 -16.74
N ALA A 922 32.32 -9.98 -16.51
CA ALA A 922 32.33 -11.13 -17.41
C ALA A 922 31.06 -11.13 -18.27
N ASN A 923 31.17 -11.52 -19.54
CA ASN A 923 30.02 -11.63 -20.45
C ASN A 923 29.20 -12.90 -20.16
N CYS A 924 28.42 -12.87 -19.09
CA CYS A 924 27.73 -14.04 -18.55
C CYS A 924 26.59 -14.59 -19.42
N GLU A 925 26.10 -13.82 -20.38
CA GLU A 925 24.98 -14.21 -21.25
C GLU A 925 25.42 -15.07 -22.44
N THR A 926 26.69 -14.95 -22.86
CA THR A 926 27.22 -15.67 -24.02
C THR A 926 28.04 -16.90 -23.65
N PHE A 927 28.17 -17.25 -22.36
CA PHE A 927 28.98 -18.40 -21.95
C PHE A 927 28.29 -19.72 -22.28
N PRO A 928 29.00 -20.67 -22.92
CA PRO A 928 28.50 -22.02 -23.07
C PRO A 928 28.39 -22.67 -21.69
N LYS A 929 27.22 -23.25 -21.41
CA LYS A 929 27.07 -24.16 -20.28
C LYS A 929 27.89 -25.42 -20.57
N MET A 930 28.60 -25.92 -19.56
CA MET A 930 29.37 -27.15 -19.68
C MET A 930 28.54 -28.32 -19.14
N PRO A 931 27.98 -29.19 -20.00
CA PRO A 931 27.24 -30.35 -19.54
C PRO A 931 28.20 -31.40 -18.95
N ILE A 932 27.88 -31.89 -17.76
CA ILE A 932 28.54 -33.02 -17.11
C ILE A 932 27.56 -34.18 -17.05
N HIS A 933 27.92 -35.29 -17.68
CA HIS A 933 27.11 -36.50 -17.67
C HIS A 933 27.62 -37.45 -16.59
N VAL A 934 26.84 -37.58 -15.52
CA VAL A 934 27.13 -38.48 -14.39
C VAL A 934 26.29 -39.74 -14.56
N GLU A 935 26.96 -40.88 -14.74
CA GLU A 935 26.31 -42.18 -14.70
C GLU A 935 26.18 -42.62 -13.23
N VAL A 936 24.94 -42.93 -12.83
CA VAL A 936 24.59 -43.43 -11.52
C VAL A 936 24.21 -44.90 -11.67
N SER A 937 25.00 -45.77 -11.06
CA SER A 937 24.77 -47.23 -11.07
C SER A 937 24.23 -47.67 -9.71
N ASN A 938 23.12 -48.39 -9.69
CA ASN A 938 22.62 -49.02 -8.48
C ASN A 938 23.23 -50.43 -8.36
N THR A 939 24.14 -50.62 -7.42
CA THR A 939 24.89 -51.87 -7.22
C THR A 939 24.34 -52.73 -6.09
N GLY A 940 23.29 -52.28 -5.40
CA GLY A 940 22.62 -53.06 -4.36
C GLY A 940 21.37 -53.79 -4.86
N GLU A 941 20.71 -54.45 -3.90
CA GLU A 941 19.59 -55.37 -4.16
C GLU A 941 18.22 -54.68 -4.20
N PHE A 942 18.13 -53.44 -3.72
CA PHE A 942 16.90 -52.67 -3.72
C PHE A 942 16.93 -51.61 -4.81
N GLU A 943 15.79 -51.39 -5.47
CA GLU A 943 15.64 -50.16 -6.25
C GLU A 943 15.59 -48.94 -5.31
N GLY A 944 15.94 -47.77 -5.83
CA GLY A 944 15.88 -46.57 -5.01
C GLY A 944 16.18 -45.30 -5.77
N THR A 945 15.86 -44.19 -5.09
CA THR A 945 16.13 -42.84 -5.58
C THR A 945 17.40 -42.29 -4.96
N HIS A 946 18.27 -41.72 -5.78
CA HIS A 946 19.54 -41.12 -5.37
C HIS A 946 19.61 -39.65 -5.78
N THR A 947 20.19 -38.80 -4.93
CA THR A 947 20.48 -37.40 -5.25
C THR A 947 21.96 -37.25 -5.58
N VAL A 948 22.25 -36.89 -6.83
CA VAL A 948 23.58 -36.55 -7.30
C VAL A 948 23.88 -35.11 -6.90
N PHE A 949 24.78 -34.91 -5.94
CA PHE A 949 25.28 -33.58 -5.58
C PHE A 949 26.56 -33.25 -6.36
N VAL A 950 26.62 -32.05 -6.94
CA VAL A 950 27.83 -31.51 -7.55
C VAL A 950 28.30 -30.32 -6.74
N PHE A 951 29.45 -30.45 -6.08
CA PHE A 951 30.08 -29.36 -5.34
C PHE A 951 31.27 -28.79 -6.09
N ALA A 952 31.46 -27.47 -6.08
CA ALA A 952 32.67 -26.82 -6.57
C ALA A 952 33.57 -26.36 -5.41
N GLU A 953 34.87 -26.59 -5.54
CA GLU A 953 35.93 -26.01 -4.73
C GLU A 953 36.76 -25.08 -5.62
N ALA A 954 36.85 -23.81 -5.22
CA ALA A 954 37.59 -22.79 -5.94
C ALA A 954 39.10 -22.84 -5.61
N PRO A 955 39.98 -22.38 -6.51
CA PRO A 955 41.40 -22.26 -6.23
C PRO A 955 41.66 -21.29 -5.07
N ARG A 956 42.58 -21.66 -4.17
CA ARG A 956 42.86 -20.91 -2.93
C ARG A 956 43.77 -19.69 -3.12
N ASN A 957 44.32 -19.51 -4.33
CA ASN A 957 45.34 -18.48 -4.60
C ASN A 957 44.68 -17.14 -5.00
N GLY A 958 45.04 -16.05 -4.32
CA GLY A 958 44.81 -14.68 -4.81
C GLY A 958 43.50 -13.99 -4.43
N ILE A 959 42.66 -14.54 -3.55
CA ILE A 959 41.51 -13.82 -2.99
C ILE A 959 41.47 -14.00 -1.46
N LYS A 960 41.70 -12.89 -0.74
CA LYS A 960 41.62 -12.87 0.74
C LYS A 960 40.21 -13.21 1.23
N GLY A 961 40.16 -13.97 2.31
CA GLY A 961 38.89 -14.33 2.97
C GLY A 961 38.07 -15.42 2.28
N LEU A 962 38.59 -16.12 1.27
CA LEU A 962 37.78 -17.07 0.48
C LEU A 962 37.09 -18.12 1.35
N GLY A 963 37.78 -18.69 2.35
CA GLY A 963 37.22 -19.45 3.49
C GLY A 963 36.25 -20.60 3.20
N VAL A 964 35.93 -20.88 1.93
CA VAL A 964 34.96 -21.89 1.47
C VAL A 964 35.67 -23.24 1.39
N ASN A 965 35.12 -24.26 2.05
CA ASN A 965 35.56 -25.65 1.88
C ASN A 965 35.10 -26.20 0.52
N LYS A 966 33.79 -26.16 0.25
CA LYS A 966 33.15 -26.48 -1.03
C LYS A 966 31.77 -25.83 -1.10
N GLN A 967 31.22 -25.59 -2.29
CA GLN A 967 29.88 -25.04 -2.49
C GLN A 967 29.04 -25.93 -3.39
N LEU A 968 27.80 -26.22 -3.01
CA LEU A 968 26.86 -26.93 -3.87
C LEU A 968 26.52 -26.05 -5.06
N ILE A 969 26.75 -26.56 -6.27
CA ILE A 969 26.49 -25.81 -7.51
C ILE A 969 25.31 -26.35 -8.30
N ALA A 970 25.01 -27.64 -8.14
CA ALA A 970 23.88 -28.29 -8.76
C ALA A 970 23.57 -29.59 -8.03
N PHE A 971 22.32 -30.04 -8.13
CA PHE A 971 21.92 -31.36 -7.70
C PHE A 971 20.78 -31.87 -8.57
N GLU A 972 20.72 -33.17 -8.77
CA GLU A 972 19.67 -33.82 -9.56
C GLU A 972 19.27 -35.13 -8.89
N LYS A 973 17.99 -35.48 -8.97
CA LYS A 973 17.44 -36.68 -8.33
C LYS A 973 17.06 -37.70 -9.38
N VAL A 974 17.50 -38.94 -9.21
CA VAL A 974 17.32 -40.02 -10.19
C VAL A 974 16.85 -41.29 -9.51
N HIS A 975 15.84 -41.94 -10.09
CA HIS A 975 15.42 -43.28 -9.69
C HIS A 975 16.19 -44.32 -10.52
N VAL A 976 16.79 -45.30 -9.85
CA VAL A 976 17.56 -46.36 -10.50
C VAL A 976 17.16 -47.72 -9.92
N THR A 977 16.65 -48.59 -10.78
CA THR A 977 16.30 -49.97 -10.42
C THR A 977 17.55 -50.76 -10.03
N ALA A 978 17.40 -51.80 -9.21
CA ALA A 978 18.52 -52.65 -8.79
C ALA A 978 19.30 -53.21 -10.00
N GLY A 979 20.63 -53.11 -9.97
CA GLY A 979 21.52 -53.55 -11.06
C GLY A 979 21.53 -52.65 -12.30
N ALA A 980 20.67 -51.62 -12.38
CA ALA A 980 20.59 -50.73 -13.54
C ALA A 980 21.50 -49.51 -13.39
N LYS A 981 21.63 -48.77 -14.50
CA LYS A 981 22.36 -47.51 -14.58
C LYS A 981 21.51 -46.43 -15.23
N ARG A 982 21.68 -45.18 -14.80
CA ARG A 982 21.06 -44.01 -15.41
C ARG A 982 22.05 -42.86 -15.53
N THR A 983 22.00 -42.15 -16.65
CA THR A 983 22.82 -40.96 -16.87
C THR A 983 22.04 -39.71 -16.50
N VAL A 984 22.67 -38.84 -15.71
CA VAL A 984 22.14 -37.55 -15.28
C VAL A 984 23.03 -36.46 -15.88
N GLN A 985 22.42 -35.51 -16.59
CA GLN A 985 23.13 -34.34 -17.11
C GLN A 985 23.03 -33.19 -16.12
N VAL A 986 24.18 -32.59 -15.79
CA VAL A 986 24.27 -31.39 -14.95
C VAL A 986 25.04 -30.31 -15.69
N ASP A 987 24.41 -29.15 -15.92
CA ASP A 987 25.04 -28.03 -16.61
C ASP A 987 25.81 -27.12 -15.64
N VAL A 988 27.12 -26.94 -15.88
CA VAL A 988 27.97 -26.03 -15.11
C VAL A 988 28.16 -24.70 -15.85
N ASP A 989 27.78 -23.60 -15.20
CA ASP A 989 27.93 -22.22 -15.68
C ASP A 989 28.98 -21.51 -14.83
N ALA A 990 30.05 -20.97 -15.43
CA ALA A 990 31.14 -20.37 -14.67
C ALA A 990 30.70 -19.14 -13.85
N CYS A 991 29.80 -18.31 -14.36
CA CYS A 991 29.29 -17.12 -13.67
C CYS A 991 28.36 -17.48 -12.51
N LYS A 992 27.49 -18.49 -12.71
CA LYS A 992 26.51 -18.90 -11.70
C LYS A 992 27.10 -19.87 -10.68
N HIS A 993 27.91 -20.82 -11.11
CA HIS A 993 28.32 -21.97 -10.31
C HIS A 993 29.74 -21.86 -9.77
N LEU A 994 30.68 -21.26 -10.52
CA LEU A 994 32.09 -21.18 -10.11
C LEU A 994 32.46 -19.83 -9.45
N GLY A 995 31.53 -18.88 -9.42
CA GLY A 995 31.70 -17.61 -8.72
C GLY A 995 31.67 -17.75 -7.20
N VAL A 996 32.52 -17.00 -6.50
CA VAL A 996 32.62 -16.89 -5.04
C VAL A 996 32.48 -15.42 -4.62
N VAL A 997 32.05 -15.19 -3.38
CA VAL A 997 31.93 -13.84 -2.82
C VAL A 997 33.16 -13.54 -1.97
N ASP A 998 33.84 -12.43 -2.24
CA ASP A 998 35.00 -11.97 -1.46
C ASP A 998 34.60 -11.31 -0.13
N GLU A 999 35.58 -10.90 0.68
CA GLU A 999 35.38 -10.23 1.97
C GLU A 999 34.63 -8.88 1.87
N TYR A 1000 34.60 -8.27 0.68
CA TYR A 1000 33.90 -7.01 0.41
C TYR A 1000 32.50 -7.21 -0.16
N GLY A 1001 32.01 -8.46 -0.19
CA GLY A 1001 30.69 -8.77 -0.75
C GLY A 1001 30.65 -8.76 -2.28
N LYS A 1002 31.78 -8.79 -2.98
CA LYS A 1002 31.83 -8.79 -4.45
C LYS A 1002 31.92 -10.22 -4.98
N ARG A 1003 31.04 -10.56 -5.92
CA ARG A 1003 31.06 -11.87 -6.60
C ARG A 1003 32.15 -11.88 -7.67
N ARG A 1004 33.07 -12.83 -7.56
CA ARG A 1004 34.25 -13.01 -8.42
C ARG A 1004 34.32 -14.45 -8.91
N ILE A 1005 34.81 -14.64 -10.12
CA ILE A 1005 35.19 -15.92 -10.70
C ILE A 1005 36.70 -16.06 -10.50
N PRO A 1006 37.18 -16.94 -9.60
CA PRO A 1006 38.59 -17.24 -9.45
C PRO A 1006 39.14 -17.88 -10.74
N MET A 1007 40.30 -17.44 -11.20
CA MET A 1007 41.00 -18.08 -12.33
C MET A 1007 41.89 -19.22 -11.82
N GLY A 1008 42.08 -20.25 -12.64
CA GLY A 1008 42.85 -21.45 -12.30
C GLY A 1008 41.98 -22.69 -12.12
N GLU A 1009 42.51 -23.68 -11.40
CA GLU A 1009 41.87 -25.00 -11.25
C GLU A 1009 40.75 -24.97 -10.21
N HIS A 1010 39.53 -25.24 -10.66
CA HIS A 1010 38.36 -25.55 -9.83
C HIS A 1010 38.19 -27.06 -9.75
N LYS A 1011 37.87 -27.58 -8.56
CA LYS A 1011 37.58 -29.01 -8.38
C LYS A 1011 36.09 -29.22 -8.18
N LEU A 1012 35.49 -30.05 -9.03
CA LEU A 1012 34.14 -30.55 -8.85
C LEU A 1012 34.16 -31.87 -8.09
N HIS A 1013 33.32 -31.99 -7.07
CA HIS A 1013 33.15 -33.19 -6.26
C HIS A 1013 31.76 -33.76 -6.51
N ILE A 1014 31.70 -35.02 -6.95
CA ILE A 1014 30.46 -35.73 -7.31
C ILE A 1014 30.51 -37.11 -6.65
N GLY A 1015 29.88 -37.26 -5.49
CA GLY A 1015 30.11 -38.45 -4.66
C GLY A 1015 31.60 -38.59 -4.34
N ASP A 1016 32.19 -39.74 -4.69
CA ASP A 1016 33.62 -40.01 -4.54
C ASP A 1016 34.48 -39.53 -5.72
N LEU A 1017 33.86 -39.05 -6.80
CA LEU A 1017 34.56 -38.56 -7.98
C LEU A 1017 35.05 -37.12 -7.78
N LYS A 1018 36.22 -36.84 -8.32
CA LYS A 1018 36.76 -35.48 -8.46
C LYS A 1018 37.11 -35.20 -9.91
N HIS A 1019 36.64 -34.07 -10.42
CA HIS A 1019 36.96 -33.60 -11.76
C HIS A 1019 37.51 -32.17 -11.70
N THR A 1020 38.61 -31.90 -12.37
CA THR A 1020 39.25 -30.57 -12.36
C THR A 1020 38.89 -29.81 -13.63
N ILE A 1021 38.43 -28.57 -13.46
CA ILE A 1021 38.14 -27.63 -14.54
C ILE A 1021 39.11 -26.45 -14.43
N LEU A 1022 39.82 -26.17 -15.52
CA LEU A 1022 40.71 -25.03 -15.62
C LEU A 1022 39.95 -23.81 -16.15
N VAL A 1023 39.74 -22.80 -15.31
CA VAL A 1023 39.10 -21.54 -15.69
C VAL A 1023 40.17 -20.53 -16.09
N LYS A 1024 40.18 -20.09 -17.35
CA LYS A 1024 41.12 -19.11 -17.89
C LYS A 1024 40.38 -17.89 -18.41
N PRO A 1025 41.02 -16.71 -18.43
CA PRO A 1025 40.49 -15.60 -19.21
C PRO A 1025 40.61 -15.86 -20.70
N GLN A 1026 39.59 -15.48 -21.46
CA GLN A 1026 39.67 -15.37 -22.92
C GLN A 1026 40.22 -13.96 -23.21
N LEU A 1027 41.51 -13.88 -23.54
CA LEU A 1027 42.19 -12.64 -23.92
C LEU A 1027 41.89 -12.27 -25.36
#